data_AF-A0A3C1P3E3-F1
#
_entry.id   AF-A0A3C1P3E3-F1
#
_cell.length_a   1.000
_cell.length_b   1.000
_cell.length_c   1.000
_cell.angle_alpha   90.00
_cell.angle_beta   90.00
_cell.angle_gamma   90.00
#
_symmetry.space_group_name_H-M   'P 1'
#
loop_
_entity.id
_entity.type
_entity.pdbx_description
1 polymer ?
#
loop_
_entity_poly.entity_id
_entity_poly.type
_entity_poly.pdbx_seq_one_letter_code
_entity_poly.pdbx_strand_id
1 'polypeptide(L)'
;MLPTYAGHRTRLAAWEDEPLLGGAGGSRRSSMDHAAGTGVIGAAFAVARSYQPNLLTRASRDQAIITGVTSAGAYGVFSAGDSLLGAIASRVSRTDEASSRARLLVAGVTGAASAGAALALPWREHESSRRAVGRMVAQTTAAIAAASVLTTAANGRTPGLSRKVAFAAAAAVGVGSWLSLKPWQQRPGSAVDAPMPGSIEAKGQYFLEDRAREVSPAQSAAIGLGVAAVTYGLAHGESALTGALAKAATVVVGGEPQDHRMLGRMTSAALTVGTVWFAVAKVSALLSKGGGAVEPGMLTPPQAPEITGSAASGIDWGKVTREGARWLGMTLQPESIASVMGVDSAKQPIRVYASLDMADNDEERARILLSEIDRTKALERKAFALFSPTGSGYVNYVACETFEYLMLGDCASAAIQYSVLPSALSLTRVPTGTAQTQMVMRGIAERLMAMPAERRPKVFLFGESLGSQVSQEMFRGTGILGLEGTGVDAALWIGTPAATQWRRELWGTRTVAEAPEVGPGAAYLPRNLVDWRALPQEQREQVKYLLLMNGDDPIPKFGSEVAWRKPDWLGPDEKRPFGAPHGTRWLPGMTVLTTFFDMQNALVPTPGIFSEGGHDYRDVLPQAIRETWRLSATDAQMTKVDTALRQRELAWELYRDWTAALAKPADKIDEAKAKVLKTASTYTGRTIEEAELHRIVEEGLQPR
;
A
#
# COMPACT_ATOMS: atom_id res chain seq x y z
N MET A 1 32.07 92.92 4.24
CA MET A 1 32.01 92.69 2.78
C MET A 1 30.76 91.84 2.49
N LEU A 2 29.65 92.52 2.23
CA LEU A 2 28.50 92.06 1.42
C LEU A 2 28.89 92.11 -0.08
N PRO A 3 28.08 91.68 -1.07
CA PRO A 3 26.92 90.73 -1.15
C PRO A 3 27.12 89.73 -2.34
N THR A 4 26.23 88.83 -2.81
CA THR A 4 24.81 88.89 -3.26
C THR A 4 24.37 87.43 -3.54
N TYR A 5 23.30 86.84 -2.97
CA TYR A 5 21.85 86.91 -3.33
C TYR A 5 21.59 86.69 -4.85
N ALA A 6 20.66 85.86 -5.34
CA ALA A 6 19.31 85.44 -4.92
C ALA A 6 18.91 84.12 -5.66
N GLY A 7 17.88 83.34 -5.31
CA GLY A 7 16.75 83.61 -4.43
C GLY A 7 15.84 82.40 -4.13
N HIS A 8 15.00 82.64 -3.12
CA HIS A 8 13.71 82.07 -2.72
C HIS A 8 12.83 81.45 -3.85
N ARG A 9 11.86 80.54 -3.64
CA ARG A 9 10.98 80.23 -2.48
C ARG A 9 10.15 78.93 -2.76
N THR A 10 9.97 78.12 -1.71
CA THR A 10 8.77 77.36 -1.25
C THR A 10 7.71 76.70 -2.17
N ARG A 11 7.51 75.40 -1.84
CA ARG A 11 6.26 74.66 -1.47
C ARG A 11 5.32 74.05 -2.54
N LEU A 12 5.24 72.71 -2.39
CA LEU A 12 4.06 71.82 -2.29
C LEU A 12 3.23 71.45 -3.54
N ALA A 13 3.17 70.13 -3.73
CA ALA A 13 1.98 69.28 -3.90
C ALA A 13 1.81 68.55 -5.25
N ALA A 14 1.28 67.34 -5.09
CA ALA A 14 0.59 66.46 -6.04
C ALA A 14 1.44 65.72 -7.09
N TRP A 15 1.50 64.40 -6.95
CA TRP A 15 1.80 63.47 -8.03
C TRP A 15 0.56 62.59 -8.21
N GLU A 16 -0.22 62.88 -9.26
CA GLU A 16 -1.19 62.00 -9.88
C GLU A 16 -0.73 61.71 -11.32
N ASP A 17 -0.75 60.42 -11.66
CA ASP A 17 -1.05 59.77 -12.94
C ASP A 17 -0.47 60.26 -14.29
N GLU A 18 0.45 59.42 -14.83
CA GLU A 18 0.67 58.90 -16.21
C GLU A 18 0.29 59.69 -17.50
N PRO A 19 0.76 59.30 -18.72
CA PRO A 19 1.85 58.40 -19.13
C PRO A 19 2.73 58.98 -20.27
N LEU A 20 3.97 58.50 -20.44
CA LEU A 20 4.70 58.66 -21.71
C LEU A 20 5.43 57.37 -22.12
N LEU A 21 4.91 56.79 -23.20
CA LEU A 21 5.49 55.76 -24.03
C LEU A 21 6.79 56.25 -24.72
N GLY A 22 7.77 55.36 -24.83
CA GLY A 22 8.72 55.35 -25.95
C GLY A 22 10.17 55.05 -25.58
N GLY A 23 10.67 53.86 -25.97
CA GLY A 23 12.12 53.66 -26.16
C GLY A 23 12.68 52.25 -25.96
N ALA A 24 12.44 51.35 -26.93
CA ALA A 24 13.24 50.18 -27.35
C ALA A 24 13.67 49.12 -26.28
N GLY A 25 13.26 47.85 -26.33
CA GLY A 25 12.97 47.03 -27.52
C GLY A 25 14.00 45.91 -27.67
N GLY A 26 14.04 44.98 -26.71
CA GLY A 26 14.79 43.73 -26.79
C GLY A 26 14.09 42.66 -25.99
N SER A 27 13.23 41.86 -26.62
CA SER A 27 12.49 40.80 -25.97
C SER A 27 13.44 39.73 -25.40
N ARG A 28 13.76 39.79 -24.10
CA ARG A 28 14.12 38.59 -23.31
C ARG A 28 12.86 37.73 -23.12
N ARG A 29 12.20 37.34 -24.21
CA ARG A 29 11.17 36.32 -24.20
C ARG A 29 11.85 34.99 -24.53
N SER A 30 11.69 34.01 -23.63
CA SER A 30 11.51 32.60 -24.00
C SER A 30 12.73 31.67 -24.17
N SER A 31 13.82 31.78 -23.40
CA SER A 31 14.80 30.68 -23.27
C SER A 31 14.66 29.94 -21.94
N MET A 32 14.73 28.61 -21.98
CA MET A 32 14.78 27.74 -20.80
C MET A 32 16.25 27.48 -20.46
N ASP A 33 16.63 27.53 -19.18
CA ASP A 33 17.98 27.13 -18.76
C ASP A 33 18.23 25.65 -19.09
N HIS A 34 19.48 25.31 -19.41
CA HIS A 34 19.92 23.97 -19.84
C HIS A 34 19.48 22.88 -18.85
N ALA A 35 19.62 23.13 -17.55
CA ALA A 35 19.25 22.17 -16.53
C ALA A 35 17.73 21.98 -16.43
N ALA A 36 16.94 23.04 -16.65
CA ALA A 36 15.49 22.91 -16.77
C ALA A 36 15.10 22.12 -18.05
N GLY A 37 15.80 22.33 -19.17
CA GLY A 37 15.63 21.50 -20.38
C GLY A 37 15.90 20.02 -20.14
N THR A 38 16.98 19.70 -19.42
CA THR A 38 17.31 18.33 -19.01
C THR A 38 16.28 17.75 -18.05
N GLY A 39 15.75 18.58 -17.13
CA GLY A 39 14.61 18.24 -16.27
C GLY A 39 13.36 17.86 -17.06
N VAL A 40 12.99 18.64 -18.09
CA VAL A 40 11.82 18.34 -18.95
C VAL A 40 12.01 17.02 -19.70
N ILE A 41 13.22 16.71 -20.19
CA ILE A 41 13.54 15.42 -20.80
C ILE A 41 13.36 14.27 -19.79
N GLY A 42 13.88 14.42 -18.57
CA GLY A 42 13.71 13.45 -17.48
C GLY A 42 12.24 13.23 -17.10
N ALA A 43 11.46 14.31 -17.03
CA ALA A 43 10.03 14.25 -16.78
C ALA A 43 9.28 13.50 -17.88
N ALA A 44 9.57 13.76 -19.16
CA ALA A 44 8.96 13.06 -20.27
C ALA A 44 9.30 11.56 -20.29
N PHE A 45 10.53 11.20 -19.94
CA PHE A 45 10.92 9.81 -19.70
C PHE A 45 10.05 9.17 -18.60
N ALA A 46 9.89 9.84 -17.46
CA ALA A 46 9.11 9.33 -16.33
C ALA A 46 7.60 9.23 -16.64
N VAL A 47 7.02 10.19 -17.38
CA VAL A 47 5.63 10.11 -17.85
C VAL A 47 5.42 8.85 -18.69
N ALA A 48 6.30 8.57 -19.66
CA ALA A 48 6.17 7.35 -20.45
C ALA A 48 6.28 6.07 -19.61
N ARG A 49 7.17 6.09 -18.60
CA ARG A 49 7.38 4.94 -17.72
C ARG A 49 6.27 4.73 -16.70
N SER A 50 5.52 5.75 -16.29
CA SER A 50 4.45 5.61 -15.31
C SER A 50 3.28 4.75 -15.78
N TYR A 51 3.14 4.57 -17.10
CA TYR A 51 2.10 3.73 -17.73
C TYR A 51 2.46 2.25 -17.81
N GLN A 52 3.67 1.85 -17.44
CA GLN A 52 3.95 0.41 -17.30
C GLN A 52 3.02 -0.19 -16.23
N PRO A 53 2.55 -1.43 -16.39
CA PRO A 53 1.69 -2.07 -15.40
C PRO A 53 2.47 -2.31 -14.09
N ASN A 54 1.75 -2.69 -13.05
CA ASN A 54 2.37 -3.15 -11.81
C ASN A 54 1.57 -4.36 -11.32
N LEU A 55 1.42 -4.57 -10.01
CA LEU A 55 0.79 -5.77 -9.49
C LEU A 55 -0.70 -5.81 -9.86
N LEU A 56 -1.40 -4.70 -9.67
CA LEU A 56 -2.83 -4.58 -9.93
C LEU A 56 -3.13 -3.59 -11.05
N THR A 57 -4.36 -3.67 -11.56
CA THR A 57 -4.92 -2.68 -12.47
C THR A 57 -5.24 -1.36 -11.75
N ARG A 58 -5.25 -0.23 -12.47
CA ARG A 58 -5.31 1.12 -11.87
C ARG A 58 -6.38 2.00 -12.49
N ALA A 59 -7.05 2.79 -11.64
CA ALA A 59 -8.00 3.80 -12.08
C ALA A 59 -7.28 5.06 -12.60
N SER A 60 -7.99 5.86 -13.41
CA SER A 60 -7.46 7.09 -14.01
C SER A 60 -6.96 8.11 -12.98
N ARG A 61 -7.62 8.21 -11.82
CA ARG A 61 -7.19 9.07 -10.70
C ARG A 61 -5.80 8.68 -10.20
N ASP A 62 -5.57 7.40 -9.90
CA ASP A 62 -4.29 6.93 -9.37
C ASP A 62 -3.18 7.11 -10.41
N GLN A 63 -3.49 6.81 -11.68
CA GLN A 63 -2.56 7.02 -12.80
C GLN A 63 -2.15 8.48 -12.93
N ALA A 64 -3.09 9.43 -12.77
CA ALA A 64 -2.80 10.85 -12.82
C ALA A 64 -1.83 11.26 -11.70
N ILE A 65 -2.07 10.77 -10.47
CA ILE A 65 -1.19 11.06 -9.32
C ILE A 65 0.19 10.46 -9.56
N ILE A 66 0.29 9.17 -9.88
CA ILE A 66 1.56 8.48 -10.14
C ILE A 66 2.35 9.24 -11.21
N THR A 67 1.70 9.57 -12.33
CA THR A 67 2.35 10.27 -13.45
C THR A 67 2.84 11.65 -13.04
N GLY A 68 2.04 12.43 -12.30
CA GLY A 68 2.42 13.76 -11.83
C GLY A 68 3.55 13.75 -10.78
N VAL A 69 3.49 12.85 -9.80
CA VAL A 69 4.53 12.76 -8.75
C VAL A 69 5.86 12.28 -9.35
N THR A 70 5.82 11.25 -10.20
CA THR A 70 7.04 10.68 -10.78
C THR A 70 7.68 11.60 -11.81
N SER A 71 6.89 12.32 -12.61
CA SER A 71 7.42 13.33 -13.53
C SER A 71 8.05 14.51 -12.80
N ALA A 72 7.43 15.01 -11.74
CA ALA A 72 7.96 16.10 -10.92
C ALA A 72 9.25 15.68 -10.19
N GLY A 73 9.28 14.46 -9.63
CA GLY A 73 10.48 13.90 -9.01
C GLY A 73 11.62 13.73 -10.03
N ALA A 74 11.33 13.17 -11.20
CA ALA A 74 12.30 13.01 -12.27
C ALA A 74 12.82 14.37 -12.79
N TYR A 75 11.93 15.35 -12.96
CA TYR A 75 12.31 16.72 -13.30
C TYR A 75 13.36 17.27 -12.33
N GLY A 76 13.09 17.18 -11.02
CA GLY A 76 13.99 17.67 -9.98
C GLY A 76 15.34 16.95 -9.97
N VAL A 77 15.34 15.62 -10.06
CA VAL A 77 16.58 14.81 -10.10
C VAL A 77 17.44 15.15 -11.32
N PHE A 78 16.82 15.24 -12.50
CA PHE A 78 17.54 15.52 -13.75
C PHE A 78 18.05 16.96 -13.82
N SER A 79 17.24 17.94 -13.39
CA SER A 79 17.63 19.35 -13.30
C SER A 79 18.79 19.56 -12.32
N ALA A 80 18.72 18.96 -11.12
CA ALA A 80 19.77 19.07 -10.12
C ALA A 80 21.07 18.39 -10.57
N GLY A 81 20.97 17.19 -11.15
CA GLY A 81 22.13 16.47 -11.66
C GLY A 81 22.82 17.17 -12.83
N ASP A 82 22.05 17.74 -13.77
CA ASP A 82 22.62 18.54 -14.87
C ASP A 82 23.30 19.81 -14.36
N SER A 83 22.78 20.42 -13.29
CA SER A 83 23.43 21.58 -12.66
C SER A 83 24.82 21.24 -12.12
N LEU A 84 24.99 20.03 -11.54
CA LEU A 84 26.30 19.54 -11.10
C LEU A 84 27.23 19.29 -12.29
N LEU A 85 26.76 18.63 -13.35
CA LEU A 85 27.55 18.44 -14.57
C LEU A 85 27.98 19.78 -15.19
N GLY A 86 27.07 20.76 -15.20
CA GLY A 86 27.33 22.12 -15.66
C GLY A 86 28.40 22.84 -14.83
N ALA A 87 28.35 22.71 -13.50
CA ALA A 87 29.35 23.29 -12.60
C ALA A 87 30.75 22.64 -12.75
N ILE A 88 30.81 21.34 -13.02
CA ILE A 88 32.08 20.67 -13.35
C ILE A 88 32.57 21.15 -14.71
N ALA A 89 31.68 21.27 -15.70
CA ALA A 89 32.02 21.72 -17.04
C ALA A 89 32.53 23.17 -17.07
N SER A 90 31.96 24.08 -16.28
CA SER A 90 32.43 25.47 -16.17
C SER A 90 33.84 25.56 -15.59
N ARG A 91 34.14 24.74 -14.57
CA ARG A 91 35.50 24.59 -14.02
C ARG A 91 36.49 24.03 -15.04
N VAL A 92 36.07 23.04 -15.84
CA VAL A 92 36.90 22.47 -16.92
C VAL A 92 37.16 23.50 -18.02
N SER A 93 36.17 24.31 -18.39
CA SER A 93 36.36 25.36 -19.41
C SER A 93 36.96 26.66 -18.89
N ARG A 94 37.12 26.82 -17.57
CA ARG A 94 37.58 28.05 -16.89
C ARG A 94 36.77 29.28 -17.30
N THR A 95 35.45 29.12 -17.42
CA THR A 95 34.51 30.18 -17.80
C THR A 95 33.33 30.17 -16.84
N ASP A 96 32.69 31.33 -16.63
CA ASP A 96 31.51 31.45 -15.76
C ASP A 96 30.32 30.60 -16.27
N GLU A 97 30.18 30.48 -17.60
CA GLU A 97 29.23 29.58 -18.24
C GLU A 97 29.96 28.46 -19.01
N ALA A 98 29.53 27.22 -18.79
CA ALA A 98 30.12 26.06 -19.45
C ALA A 98 29.82 26.03 -20.96
N SER A 99 30.87 25.96 -21.79
CA SER A 99 30.73 25.80 -23.25
C SER A 99 30.06 24.47 -23.61
N SER A 100 29.37 24.40 -24.76
CA SER A 100 28.73 23.15 -25.23
C SER A 100 29.73 21.99 -25.37
N ARG A 101 30.98 22.27 -25.75
CA ARG A 101 32.04 21.24 -25.82
C ARG A 101 32.42 20.72 -24.44
N ALA A 102 32.57 21.59 -23.45
CA ALA A 102 32.88 21.19 -22.08
C ALA A 102 31.73 20.39 -21.46
N ARG A 103 30.47 20.79 -21.71
CA ARG A 103 29.28 20.04 -21.30
C ARG A 103 29.24 18.65 -21.91
N LEU A 104 29.43 18.53 -23.23
CA LEU A 104 29.47 17.23 -23.92
C LEU A 104 30.61 16.34 -23.41
N LEU A 105 31.80 16.90 -23.15
CA LEU A 105 32.93 16.16 -22.61
C LEU A 105 32.62 15.62 -21.21
N VAL A 106 32.20 16.49 -20.28
CA VAL A 106 31.92 16.13 -18.89
C VAL A 106 30.76 15.14 -18.82
N ALA A 107 29.65 15.42 -19.52
CA ALA A 107 28.50 14.52 -19.54
C ALA A 107 28.85 13.18 -20.22
N GLY A 108 29.59 13.19 -21.33
CA GLY A 108 30.03 11.97 -22.03
C GLY A 108 30.91 11.07 -21.17
N VAL A 109 31.94 11.63 -20.54
CA VAL A 109 32.85 10.88 -19.64
C VAL A 109 32.10 10.36 -18.42
N THR A 110 31.30 11.23 -17.78
CA THR A 110 30.51 10.85 -16.59
C THR A 110 29.50 9.76 -16.92
N GLY A 111 28.83 9.87 -18.07
CA GLY A 111 27.88 8.90 -18.57
C GLY A 111 28.53 7.54 -18.86
N ALA A 112 29.67 7.52 -19.55
CA ALA A 112 30.39 6.29 -19.86
C ALA A 112 30.91 5.59 -18.59
N ALA A 113 31.51 6.34 -17.66
CA ALA A 113 32.00 5.81 -16.39
C ALA A 113 30.85 5.25 -15.53
N SER A 114 29.74 5.98 -15.43
CA SER A 114 28.57 5.55 -14.64
C SER A 114 27.86 4.36 -15.28
N ALA A 115 27.75 4.31 -16.61
CA ALA A 115 27.22 3.14 -17.31
C ALA A 115 28.10 1.90 -17.10
N GLY A 116 29.44 2.05 -17.17
CA GLY A 116 30.39 0.99 -16.85
C GLY A 116 30.24 0.48 -15.41
N ALA A 117 30.12 1.39 -14.44
CA ALA A 117 29.88 1.04 -13.05
C ALA A 117 28.54 0.30 -12.85
N ALA A 118 27.47 0.73 -13.52
CA ALA A 118 26.17 0.05 -13.48
C ALA A 118 26.24 -1.37 -14.06
N LEU A 119 26.98 -1.56 -15.15
CA LEU A 119 27.21 -2.87 -15.78
C LEU A 119 28.08 -3.78 -14.92
N ALA A 120 29.04 -3.24 -14.15
CA ALA A 120 29.84 -3.98 -13.19
C ALA A 120 29.05 -4.40 -11.92
N LEU A 121 27.88 -3.80 -11.70
CA LEU A 121 27.01 -4.07 -10.57
C LEU A 121 25.69 -4.73 -10.98
N PRO A 122 25.68 -5.85 -11.74
CA PRO A 122 24.43 -6.50 -12.15
C PRO A 122 23.57 -6.86 -10.94
N TRP A 123 22.25 -6.84 -11.15
CA TRP A 123 21.29 -7.26 -10.14
C TRP A 123 21.55 -8.69 -9.70
N ARG A 124 21.46 -8.90 -8.39
CA ARG A 124 21.51 -10.20 -7.74
C ARG A 124 20.37 -10.24 -6.74
N GLU A 125 19.69 -11.37 -6.69
CA GLU A 125 18.74 -11.65 -5.63
C GLU A 125 19.44 -11.58 -4.27
N HIS A 126 18.74 -11.14 -3.23
CA HIS A 126 19.29 -11.00 -1.88
C HIS A 126 20.51 -10.06 -1.75
N GLU A 127 20.74 -9.17 -2.72
CA GLU A 127 21.91 -8.27 -2.66
C GLU A 127 21.84 -7.26 -1.52
N SER A 128 22.99 -6.90 -0.97
CA SER A 128 23.10 -5.86 0.05
C SER A 128 22.62 -4.49 -0.45
N SER A 129 22.07 -3.68 0.47
CA SER A 129 21.63 -2.31 0.16
C SER A 129 22.76 -1.44 -0.40
N ARG A 130 24.01 -1.64 0.03
CA ARG A 130 25.18 -0.88 -0.49
C ARG A 130 25.38 -1.12 -1.99
N ARG A 131 25.31 -2.38 -2.43
CA ARG A 131 25.43 -2.74 -3.85
C ARG A 131 24.26 -2.19 -4.66
N ALA A 132 23.04 -2.32 -4.14
CA ALA A 132 21.83 -1.81 -4.79
C ALA A 132 21.88 -0.28 -4.97
N VAL A 133 22.26 0.46 -3.92
CA VAL A 133 22.45 1.92 -3.96
C VAL A 133 23.55 2.30 -4.95
N GLY A 134 24.68 1.57 -4.96
CA GLY A 134 25.75 1.79 -5.94
C GLY A 134 25.27 1.65 -7.38
N ARG A 135 24.50 0.60 -7.69
CA ARG A 135 23.89 0.42 -9.02
C ARG A 135 22.89 1.54 -9.33
N MET A 136 22.02 1.89 -8.38
CA MET A 136 21.02 2.94 -8.55
C MET A 136 21.68 4.28 -8.91
N VAL A 137 22.66 4.71 -8.11
CA VAL A 137 23.39 5.96 -8.35
C VAL A 137 24.07 5.95 -9.72
N ALA A 138 24.74 4.85 -10.08
CA ALA A 138 25.38 4.70 -11.38
C ALA A 138 24.38 4.79 -12.55
N GLN A 139 23.23 4.12 -12.45
CA GLN A 139 22.18 4.15 -13.47
C GLN A 139 21.53 5.54 -13.59
N THR A 140 21.20 6.17 -12.47
CA THR A 140 20.61 7.51 -12.44
C THR A 140 21.58 8.55 -13.01
N THR A 141 22.86 8.51 -12.62
CA THR A 141 23.87 9.43 -13.16
C THR A 141 24.10 9.22 -14.65
N ALA A 142 24.12 7.97 -15.14
CA ALA A 142 24.21 7.69 -16.57
C ALA A 142 23.00 8.26 -17.35
N ALA A 143 21.79 8.13 -16.80
CA ALA A 143 20.58 8.69 -17.41
C ALA A 143 20.58 10.23 -17.44
N ILE A 144 21.02 10.87 -16.35
CA ILE A 144 21.18 12.33 -16.28
C ILE A 144 22.20 12.81 -17.30
N ALA A 145 23.35 12.14 -17.40
CA ALA A 145 24.39 12.47 -18.37
C ALA A 145 23.88 12.32 -19.82
N ALA A 146 23.15 11.25 -20.12
CA ALA A 146 22.53 11.06 -21.44
C ALA A 146 21.52 12.17 -21.77
N ALA A 147 20.67 12.54 -20.82
CA ALA A 147 19.73 13.64 -20.99
C ALA A 147 20.46 15.00 -21.17
N SER A 148 21.55 15.23 -20.44
CA SER A 148 22.41 16.41 -20.57
C SER A 148 23.04 16.51 -21.97
N VAL A 149 23.54 15.40 -22.51
CA VAL A 149 24.06 15.30 -23.89
C VAL A 149 22.95 15.61 -24.90
N LEU A 150 21.76 15.03 -24.72
CA LEU A 150 20.61 15.30 -25.59
C LEU A 150 20.20 16.77 -25.56
N THR A 151 20.11 17.38 -24.38
CA THR A 151 19.85 18.82 -24.23
C THR A 151 20.93 19.64 -24.93
N THR A 152 22.21 19.31 -24.72
CA THR A 152 23.34 20.04 -25.33
C THR A 152 23.32 19.91 -26.86
N ALA A 153 23.02 18.73 -27.39
CA ALA A 153 22.93 18.47 -28.82
C ALA A 153 21.73 19.19 -29.45
N ALA A 154 20.58 19.17 -28.77
CA ALA A 154 19.36 19.87 -29.19
C ALA A 154 19.54 21.40 -29.19
N ASN A 155 20.46 21.94 -28.39
CA ASN A 155 20.77 23.38 -28.34
C ASN A 155 21.53 23.90 -29.56
N GLY A 156 22.20 23.02 -30.34
CA GLY A 156 22.97 23.42 -31.51
C GLY A 156 24.09 24.43 -31.20
N ARG A 157 24.22 25.49 -32.03
CA ARG A 157 25.20 26.59 -31.89
C ARG A 157 24.57 27.93 -31.46
N THR A 158 23.27 27.98 -31.19
CA THR A 158 22.57 29.22 -30.81
C THR A 158 22.63 29.46 -29.30
N PRO A 159 22.75 30.71 -28.81
CA PRO A 159 23.01 31.03 -27.40
C PRO A 159 21.78 30.86 -26.47
N GLY A 160 20.77 30.12 -26.89
CA GLY A 160 19.52 29.96 -26.14
C GLY A 160 18.63 28.87 -26.70
N LEU A 161 17.95 28.19 -25.80
CA LEU A 161 17.06 27.07 -26.09
C LEU A 161 15.73 27.59 -26.63
N SER A 162 15.44 27.40 -27.93
CA SER A 162 14.07 27.65 -28.40
C SER A 162 13.16 26.60 -27.77
N ARG A 163 12.13 27.02 -27.04
CA ARG A 163 11.22 26.13 -26.30
C ARG A 163 10.72 24.96 -27.15
N LYS A 164 10.45 25.21 -28.44
CA LYS A 164 9.99 24.20 -29.41
C LYS A 164 10.95 23.01 -29.54
N VAL A 165 12.26 23.24 -29.49
CA VAL A 165 13.28 22.19 -29.66
C VAL A 165 13.42 21.32 -28.40
N ALA A 166 13.38 21.92 -27.19
CA ALA A 166 13.29 21.14 -25.95
C ALA A 166 12.06 20.25 -25.93
N PHE A 167 10.90 20.80 -26.31
CA PHE A 167 9.66 20.03 -26.36
C PHE A 167 9.72 18.89 -27.37
N ALA A 168 10.30 19.12 -28.56
CA ALA A 168 10.48 18.06 -29.55
C ALA A 168 11.41 16.94 -29.03
N ALA A 169 12.53 17.30 -28.38
CA ALA A 169 13.43 16.33 -27.77
C ALA A 169 12.76 15.54 -26.65
N ALA A 170 12.02 16.20 -25.76
CA ALA A 170 11.27 15.57 -24.69
C ALA A 170 10.17 14.64 -25.22
N ALA A 171 9.44 15.05 -26.26
CA ALA A 171 8.44 14.21 -26.92
C ALA A 171 9.09 12.96 -27.55
N ALA A 172 10.21 13.11 -28.25
CA ALA A 172 10.96 11.99 -28.82
C ALA A 172 11.45 11.01 -27.74
N VAL A 173 11.97 11.53 -26.62
CA VAL A 173 12.37 10.71 -25.46
C VAL A 173 11.18 10.01 -24.82
N GLY A 174 10.04 10.69 -24.67
CA GLY A 174 8.80 10.08 -24.17
C GLY A 174 8.34 8.92 -25.04
N VAL A 175 8.21 9.14 -26.35
CA VAL A 175 7.80 8.10 -27.32
C VAL A 175 8.81 6.96 -27.35
N GLY A 176 10.11 7.25 -27.43
CA GLY A 176 11.16 6.23 -27.41
C GLY A 176 11.17 5.41 -26.10
N SER A 177 10.97 6.07 -24.96
CA SER A 177 10.86 5.42 -23.65
C SER A 177 9.67 4.48 -23.60
N TRP A 178 8.50 4.92 -24.08
CA TRP A 178 7.28 4.11 -24.16
C TRP A 178 7.47 2.92 -25.11
N LEU A 179 8.00 3.11 -26.31
CA LEU A 179 8.27 2.00 -27.24
C LEU A 179 9.28 0.99 -26.66
N SER A 180 10.29 1.47 -25.91
CA SER A 180 11.29 0.59 -25.27
C SER A 180 10.73 -0.30 -24.17
N LEU A 181 9.54 0.00 -23.65
CA LEU A 181 8.81 -0.84 -22.72
C LEU A 181 8.10 -2.01 -23.40
N LYS A 182 8.00 -2.00 -24.75
CA LYS A 182 7.22 -2.96 -25.52
C LYS A 182 5.80 -3.10 -24.96
N PRO A 183 4.99 -2.02 -24.96
CA PRO A 183 3.68 -1.96 -24.28
C PRO A 183 2.72 -3.09 -24.66
N TRP A 184 2.85 -3.64 -25.87
CA TRP A 184 2.08 -4.80 -26.35
C TRP A 184 2.44 -6.13 -25.68
N GLN A 185 3.56 -6.22 -24.95
CA GLN A 185 3.99 -7.40 -24.17
C GLN A 185 3.76 -7.22 -22.66
N GLN A 186 3.25 -6.06 -22.24
CA GLN A 186 3.12 -5.73 -20.83
C GLN A 186 1.82 -6.25 -20.25
N ARG A 187 1.88 -6.79 -19.02
CA ARG A 187 0.71 -7.29 -18.30
C ARG A 187 0.84 -7.01 -16.80
N PRO A 188 -0.25 -6.62 -16.11
CA PRO A 188 -0.24 -6.54 -14.66
C PRO A 188 -0.11 -7.94 -14.05
N GLY A 189 0.31 -7.99 -12.79
CA GLY A 189 0.45 -9.25 -12.05
C GLY A 189 -0.88 -10.00 -11.89
N SER A 190 -1.98 -9.26 -11.73
CA SER A 190 -3.33 -9.82 -11.59
C SER A 190 -3.89 -10.45 -12.87
N ALA A 191 -3.30 -10.21 -14.04
CA ALA A 191 -3.79 -10.74 -15.31
C ALA A 191 -3.40 -12.21 -15.51
N VAL A 192 -4.35 -13.03 -15.95
CA VAL A 192 -4.16 -14.47 -16.18
C VAL A 192 -4.62 -14.88 -17.58
N ASP A 193 -4.09 -15.99 -18.08
CA ASP A 193 -4.32 -16.46 -19.46
C ASP A 193 -5.60 -17.25 -19.66
N ALA A 194 -6.13 -17.83 -18.57
CA ALA A 194 -7.31 -18.67 -18.58
C ALA A 194 -8.16 -18.39 -17.34
N PRO A 195 -9.45 -18.71 -17.37
CA PRO A 195 -10.30 -18.66 -16.18
C PRO A 195 -9.67 -19.49 -15.05
N MET A 196 -9.53 -18.87 -13.89
CA MET A 196 -9.13 -19.52 -12.64
C MET A 196 -10.17 -19.25 -11.55
N PRO A 197 -10.18 -20.04 -10.45
CA PRO A 197 -10.97 -19.71 -9.26
C PRO A 197 -10.76 -18.25 -8.84
N GLY A 198 -11.85 -17.55 -8.50
CA GLY A 198 -11.83 -16.14 -8.10
C GLY A 198 -11.58 -15.11 -9.22
N SER A 199 -11.29 -15.53 -10.46
CA SER A 199 -11.03 -14.60 -11.57
C SER A 199 -12.29 -14.06 -12.25
N ILE A 200 -12.22 -12.82 -12.73
CA ILE A 200 -13.26 -12.18 -13.54
C ILE A 200 -12.79 -12.01 -14.99
N GLU A 201 -13.74 -11.97 -15.92
CA GLU A 201 -13.48 -11.58 -17.30
C GLU A 201 -13.75 -10.09 -17.52
N ALA A 202 -12.79 -9.38 -18.11
CA ALA A 202 -12.96 -8.01 -18.57
C ALA A 202 -12.30 -7.84 -19.95
N LYS A 203 -13.11 -7.46 -20.95
CA LYS A 203 -12.66 -7.21 -22.34
C LYS A 203 -11.88 -8.37 -22.97
N GLY A 204 -12.27 -9.61 -22.69
CA GLY A 204 -11.63 -10.82 -23.22
C GLY A 204 -10.28 -11.15 -22.55
N GLN A 205 -9.99 -10.57 -21.39
CA GLN A 205 -8.87 -10.95 -20.52
C GLN A 205 -9.39 -11.33 -19.14
N TYR A 206 -8.66 -12.19 -18.44
CA TYR A 206 -9.01 -12.65 -17.11
C TYR A 206 -8.12 -11.96 -16.06
N PHE A 207 -8.73 -11.56 -14.94
CA PHE A 207 -8.05 -10.90 -13.83
C PHE A 207 -8.42 -11.58 -12.52
N LEU A 208 -7.44 -11.70 -11.62
CA LEU A 208 -7.65 -12.15 -10.24
C LEU A 208 -8.28 -11.07 -9.36
N GLU A 209 -8.40 -9.83 -9.84
CA GLU A 209 -9.07 -8.77 -9.10
C GLU A 209 -10.60 -8.94 -9.15
N ASP A 210 -11.30 -8.51 -8.11
CA ASP A 210 -12.77 -8.42 -8.10
C ASP A 210 -13.31 -7.39 -9.12
N ARG A 211 -12.43 -6.49 -9.59
CA ARG A 211 -12.71 -5.47 -10.60
C ARG A 211 -11.45 -5.14 -11.40
N ALA A 212 -11.56 -5.16 -12.73
CA ALA A 212 -10.52 -4.66 -13.62
C ALA A 212 -10.66 -3.13 -13.80
N ARG A 213 -9.57 -2.40 -13.55
CA ARG A 213 -9.50 -0.94 -13.64
C ARG A 213 -8.64 -0.53 -14.84
N GLU A 214 -9.21 0.18 -15.79
CA GLU A 214 -8.44 0.65 -16.94
C GLU A 214 -8.48 2.17 -17.09
N VAL A 215 -7.40 2.71 -17.67
CA VAL A 215 -7.30 4.11 -18.08
C VAL A 215 -7.46 4.14 -19.59
N SER A 216 -8.47 4.85 -20.09
CA SER A 216 -8.69 4.91 -21.54
C SER A 216 -7.53 5.65 -22.23
N PRO A 217 -7.28 5.41 -23.54
CA PRO A 217 -6.27 6.17 -24.29
C PRO A 217 -6.50 7.69 -24.22
N ALA A 218 -7.77 8.13 -24.28
CA ALA A 218 -8.12 9.55 -24.17
C ALA A 218 -7.80 10.12 -22.77
N GLN A 219 -8.11 9.39 -21.70
CA GLN A 219 -7.74 9.79 -20.33
C GLN A 219 -6.21 9.82 -20.16
N SER A 220 -5.50 8.85 -20.75
CA SER A 220 -4.04 8.80 -20.72
C SER A 220 -3.42 10.01 -21.41
N ALA A 221 -3.92 10.37 -22.59
CA ALA A 221 -3.50 11.58 -23.30
C ALA A 221 -3.79 12.84 -22.47
N ALA A 222 -4.98 12.96 -21.88
CA ALA A 222 -5.34 14.10 -21.04
C ALA A 222 -4.44 14.23 -19.80
N ILE A 223 -4.15 13.12 -19.11
CA ILE A 223 -3.22 13.07 -17.98
C ILE A 223 -1.83 13.51 -18.42
N GLY A 224 -1.30 12.94 -19.51
CA GLY A 224 0.01 13.29 -20.05
C GLY A 224 0.14 14.78 -20.39
N LEU A 225 -0.87 15.34 -21.06
CA LEU A 225 -0.92 16.77 -21.41
C LEU A 225 -1.01 17.66 -20.16
N GLY A 226 -1.85 17.29 -19.19
CA GLY A 226 -1.98 18.02 -17.92
C GLY A 226 -0.67 18.03 -17.13
N VAL A 227 -0.01 16.87 -17.01
CA VAL A 227 1.28 16.75 -16.33
C VAL A 227 2.38 17.51 -17.06
N ALA A 228 2.39 17.50 -18.39
CA ALA A 228 3.32 18.29 -19.19
C ALA A 228 3.13 19.79 -18.95
N ALA A 229 1.89 20.28 -18.90
CA ALA A 229 1.57 21.66 -18.60
C ALA A 229 2.02 22.08 -17.19
N VAL A 230 1.77 21.23 -16.17
CA VAL A 230 2.23 21.46 -14.80
C VAL A 230 3.75 21.46 -14.71
N THR A 231 4.43 20.49 -15.32
CA THR A 231 5.89 20.41 -15.35
C THR A 231 6.50 21.64 -16.01
N TYR A 232 5.88 22.12 -17.09
CA TYR A 232 6.28 23.36 -17.74
C TYR A 232 6.07 24.60 -16.86
N GLY A 233 4.96 24.67 -16.12
CA GLY A 233 4.72 25.69 -15.10
C GLY A 233 5.77 25.67 -13.98
N LEU A 234 6.10 24.47 -13.48
CA LEU A 234 7.16 24.26 -12.49
C LEU A 234 8.52 24.70 -13.01
N ALA A 235 8.87 24.38 -14.25
CA ALA A 235 10.11 24.85 -14.88
C ALA A 235 10.19 26.39 -14.97
N HIS A 236 9.05 27.08 -15.03
CA HIS A 236 8.99 28.54 -14.96
C HIS A 236 9.19 29.06 -13.53
N GLY A 237 8.52 28.45 -12.55
CA GLY A 237 8.56 28.86 -11.14
C GLY A 237 9.85 28.47 -10.40
N GLU A 238 10.50 27.37 -10.80
CA GLU A 238 11.73 26.83 -10.18
C GLU A 238 12.87 27.86 -10.21
N SER A 239 12.96 28.68 -11.26
CA SER A 239 13.96 29.75 -11.39
C SER A 239 13.94 30.72 -10.20
N ALA A 240 12.75 31.08 -9.72
CA ALA A 240 12.55 32.01 -8.62
C ALA A 240 12.83 31.36 -7.26
N LEU A 241 12.30 30.14 -7.04
CA LEU A 241 12.49 29.38 -5.80
C LEU A 241 13.95 28.94 -5.61
N THR A 242 14.59 28.46 -6.68
CA THR A 242 16.02 28.11 -6.70
C THR A 242 16.87 29.34 -6.42
N GLY A 243 16.54 30.49 -7.02
CA GLY A 243 17.23 31.75 -6.77
C GLY A 243 17.13 32.19 -5.31
N ALA A 244 15.96 32.03 -4.69
CA ALA A 244 15.75 32.34 -3.27
C ALA A 244 16.51 31.38 -2.35
N LEU A 245 16.45 30.07 -2.60
CA LEU A 245 17.13 29.06 -1.79
C LEU A 245 18.65 29.09 -1.95
N ALA A 246 19.16 29.39 -3.15
CA ALA A 246 20.59 29.57 -3.38
C ALA A 246 21.12 30.82 -2.64
N LYS A 247 20.33 31.91 -2.59
CA LYS A 247 20.64 33.10 -1.77
C LYS A 247 20.57 32.80 -0.27
N ALA A 248 19.62 31.99 0.17
CA ALA A 248 19.56 31.54 1.56
C ALA A 248 20.79 30.68 1.92
N ALA A 249 21.19 29.78 1.03
CA ALA A 249 22.40 28.94 1.20
C ALA A 249 23.68 29.78 1.26
N THR A 250 23.79 30.88 0.51
CA THR A 250 24.93 31.81 0.65
C THR A 250 25.01 32.48 2.01
N VAL A 251 23.87 32.74 2.67
CA VAL A 251 23.84 33.33 4.02
C VAL A 251 24.32 32.32 5.07
N VAL A 252 24.09 31.02 4.86
CA VAL A 252 24.42 29.95 5.82
C VAL A 252 25.80 29.35 5.60
N VAL A 253 26.23 29.19 4.35
CA VAL A 253 27.44 28.43 3.96
C VAL A 253 28.53 29.32 3.35
N GLY A 254 28.24 30.60 3.06
CA GLY A 254 29.17 31.54 2.42
C GLY A 254 29.38 31.26 0.91
N GLY A 255 29.97 32.20 0.16
CA GLY A 255 30.19 32.08 -1.29
C GLY A 255 29.12 32.80 -2.14
N GLU A 256 29.11 32.56 -3.46
CA GLU A 256 28.27 33.30 -4.39
C GLU A 256 27.00 32.50 -4.78
N PRO A 257 25.82 33.11 -5.05
CA PRO A 257 24.57 32.36 -5.25
C PRO A 257 24.61 31.36 -6.42
N GLN A 258 25.54 31.56 -7.35
CA GLN A 258 25.82 30.65 -8.47
C GLN A 258 26.44 29.31 -8.03
N ASP A 259 27.23 29.30 -6.95
CA ASP A 259 27.88 28.11 -6.41
C ASP A 259 26.90 27.20 -5.66
N HIS A 260 25.80 27.76 -5.16
CA HIS A 260 24.79 27.06 -4.35
C HIS A 260 23.53 26.68 -5.13
N ARG A 261 23.49 26.91 -6.45
CA ARG A 261 22.33 26.52 -7.28
C ARG A 261 22.03 25.02 -7.20
N MET A 262 23.06 24.18 -7.06
CA MET A 262 22.89 22.73 -6.84
C MET A 262 22.17 22.45 -5.52
N LEU A 263 22.66 23.03 -4.41
CA LEU A 263 22.04 22.87 -3.09
C LEU A 263 20.62 23.44 -3.08
N GLY A 264 20.39 24.59 -3.71
CA GLY A 264 19.06 25.19 -3.88
C GLY A 264 18.10 24.29 -4.67
N ARG A 265 18.55 23.67 -5.77
CA ARG A 265 17.73 22.74 -6.57
C ARG A 265 17.52 21.40 -5.89
N MET A 266 18.52 20.84 -5.21
CA MET A 266 18.36 19.61 -4.43
C MET A 266 17.39 19.82 -3.27
N THR A 267 17.51 20.95 -2.56
CA THR A 267 16.58 21.32 -1.48
C THR A 267 15.18 21.57 -2.04
N SER A 268 15.05 22.27 -3.17
CA SER A 268 13.78 22.49 -3.85
C SER A 268 13.14 21.17 -4.32
N ALA A 269 13.92 20.25 -4.90
CA ALA A 269 13.42 18.95 -5.35
C ALA A 269 13.00 18.07 -4.17
N ALA A 270 13.80 18.02 -3.10
CA ALA A 270 13.47 17.30 -1.88
C ALA A 270 12.22 17.88 -1.19
N LEU A 271 12.09 19.21 -1.14
CA LEU A 271 10.89 19.88 -0.63
C LEU A 271 9.67 19.60 -1.51
N THR A 272 9.78 19.63 -2.84
CA THR A 272 8.66 19.33 -3.74
C THR A 272 8.21 17.88 -3.59
N VAL A 273 9.15 16.92 -3.62
CA VAL A 273 8.84 15.49 -3.42
C VAL A 273 8.28 15.26 -2.02
N GLY A 274 8.88 15.85 -0.99
CA GLY A 274 8.42 15.75 0.39
C GLY A 274 7.04 16.35 0.60
N THR A 275 6.74 17.50 -0.03
CA THR A 275 5.43 18.17 0.04
C THR A 275 4.37 17.35 -0.70
N VAL A 276 4.69 16.83 -1.89
CA VAL A 276 3.79 15.96 -2.65
C VAL A 276 3.52 14.66 -1.89
N TRP A 277 4.55 14.02 -1.33
CA TRP A 277 4.40 12.84 -0.49
C TRP A 277 3.57 13.13 0.76
N PHE A 278 3.86 14.24 1.46
CA PHE A 278 3.11 14.67 2.63
C PHE A 278 1.64 14.95 2.28
N ALA A 279 1.37 15.61 1.16
CA ALA A 279 0.01 15.85 0.69
C ALA A 279 -0.73 14.54 0.36
N VAL A 280 -0.08 13.60 -0.34
CA VAL A 280 -0.64 12.27 -0.62
C VAL A 280 -0.90 11.49 0.66
N ALA A 281 0.07 11.45 1.58
CA ALA A 281 -0.06 10.78 2.87
C ALA A 281 -1.15 11.41 3.74
N LYS A 282 -1.27 12.75 3.76
CA LYS A 282 -2.33 13.46 4.48
C LYS A 282 -3.70 13.23 3.87
N VAL A 283 -3.83 13.29 2.54
CA VAL A 283 -5.09 12.98 1.85
C VAL A 283 -5.48 11.53 2.10
N SER A 284 -4.54 10.60 2.02
CA SER A 284 -4.79 9.19 2.35
C SER A 284 -5.23 9.04 3.81
N ALA A 285 -4.55 9.68 4.76
CA ALA A 285 -4.93 9.62 6.17
C ALA A 285 -6.29 10.26 6.46
N LEU A 286 -6.64 11.36 5.76
CA LEU A 286 -7.95 12.01 5.86
C LEU A 286 -9.07 11.17 5.27
N LEU A 287 -8.80 10.47 4.16
CA LEU A 287 -9.74 9.54 3.51
C LEU A 287 -9.87 8.22 4.29
N SER A 288 -8.82 7.81 4.99
CA SER A 288 -8.79 6.64 5.86
C SER A 288 -9.14 6.97 7.32
N LYS A 289 -10.00 7.98 7.59
CA LYS A 289 -10.46 8.29 8.95
C LYS A 289 -11.13 7.06 9.59
N GLY A 290 -10.34 6.26 10.30
CA GLY A 290 -10.82 5.29 11.27
C GLY A 290 -11.19 6.06 12.53
N GLY A 291 -12.49 6.30 12.73
CA GLY A 291 -12.97 6.68 14.06
C GLY A 291 -12.99 5.42 14.93
N GLY A 292 -12.57 5.56 16.20
CA GLY A 292 -12.73 4.49 17.19
C GLY A 292 -14.18 4.30 17.64
N ALA A 293 -15.06 5.26 17.34
CA ALA A 293 -16.47 5.23 17.72
C ALA A 293 -17.22 4.09 17.02
N VAL A 294 -18.00 3.39 17.82
CA VAL A 294 -18.92 2.33 17.37
C VAL A 294 -19.94 2.91 16.41
N GLU A 295 -20.24 2.16 15.35
CA GLU A 295 -21.21 2.57 14.34
C GLU A 295 -22.64 2.46 14.87
N PRO A 296 -23.60 3.26 14.36
CA PRO A 296 -24.99 3.24 14.83
C PRO A 296 -25.61 1.83 14.87
N GLY A 297 -25.38 1.00 13.84
CA GLY A 297 -25.85 -0.39 13.81
C GLY A 297 -25.17 -1.35 14.80
N MET A 298 -24.08 -0.92 15.46
CA MET A 298 -23.31 -1.74 16.40
C MET A 298 -23.42 -1.24 17.85
N LEU A 299 -24.32 -0.30 18.13
CA LEU A 299 -24.50 0.27 19.48
C LEU A 299 -25.14 -0.70 20.48
N THR A 300 -25.85 -1.73 19.99
CA THR A 300 -26.48 -2.74 20.83
C THR A 300 -25.46 -3.82 21.20
N PRO A 301 -25.19 -4.06 22.49
CA PRO A 301 -24.27 -5.10 22.90
C PRO A 301 -24.81 -6.51 22.59
N PRO A 302 -23.93 -7.51 22.39
CA PRO A 302 -24.31 -8.91 22.29
C PRO A 302 -25.07 -9.40 23.53
N GLN A 303 -26.06 -10.26 23.34
CA GLN A 303 -26.85 -10.82 24.45
C GLN A 303 -26.26 -12.13 25.01
N ALA A 304 -25.55 -12.90 24.16
CA ALA A 304 -25.03 -14.20 24.56
C ALA A 304 -23.90 -14.07 25.60
N PRO A 305 -23.95 -14.81 26.72
CA PRO A 305 -22.96 -14.70 27.80
C PRO A 305 -21.55 -15.12 27.36
N GLU A 306 -21.42 -15.90 26.30
CA GLU A 306 -20.17 -16.33 25.68
C GLU A 306 -19.38 -15.21 24.98
N ILE A 307 -19.98 -14.04 24.81
CA ILE A 307 -19.41 -12.92 24.04
C ILE A 307 -19.03 -11.78 24.99
N THR A 308 -17.83 -11.23 24.81
CA THR A 308 -17.39 -10.03 25.54
C THR A 308 -18.34 -8.85 25.28
N GLY A 309 -18.63 -8.07 26.34
CA GLY A 309 -19.54 -6.94 26.26
C GLY A 309 -21.02 -7.29 26.46
N SER A 310 -21.35 -8.58 26.59
CA SER A 310 -22.66 -9.00 27.10
C SER A 310 -22.85 -8.62 28.57
N ALA A 311 -24.10 -8.64 29.04
CA ALA A 311 -24.41 -8.35 30.43
C ALA A 311 -23.62 -9.25 31.42
N ALA A 312 -23.34 -10.49 31.04
CA ALA A 312 -22.57 -11.43 31.85
C ALA A 312 -21.05 -11.13 31.89
N SER A 313 -20.52 -10.40 30.90
CA SER A 313 -19.12 -9.97 30.85
C SER A 313 -18.84 -8.85 31.85
N GLY A 314 -19.82 -7.97 32.11
CA GLY A 314 -19.65 -6.80 32.97
C GLY A 314 -18.75 -5.70 32.38
N ILE A 315 -18.24 -5.89 31.16
CA ILE A 315 -17.50 -4.88 30.41
C ILE A 315 -18.49 -3.90 29.77
N ASP A 316 -18.28 -2.60 30.02
CA ASP A 316 -19.05 -1.53 29.39
C ASP A 316 -18.87 -1.55 27.86
N TRP A 317 -19.98 -1.69 27.14
CA TRP A 317 -20.00 -1.68 25.67
C TRP A 317 -19.44 -0.39 25.09
N GLY A 318 -19.56 0.74 25.80
CA GLY A 318 -18.98 2.02 25.39
C GLY A 318 -17.45 2.02 25.30
N LYS A 319 -16.77 1.05 25.93
CA LYS A 319 -15.31 0.87 25.86
C LYS A 319 -14.87 -0.08 24.74
N VAL A 320 -15.82 -0.69 24.03
CA VAL A 320 -15.51 -1.52 22.86
C VAL A 320 -15.31 -0.59 21.67
N THR A 321 -14.16 -0.70 21.00
CA THR A 321 -13.90 0.13 19.81
C THR A 321 -14.64 -0.41 18.59
N ARG A 322 -14.80 0.42 17.55
CA ARG A 322 -15.52 0.09 16.31
C ARG A 322 -15.29 -1.31 15.76
N GLU A 323 -14.03 -1.70 15.50
CA GLU A 323 -13.74 -3.00 14.88
C GLU A 323 -13.98 -4.17 15.84
N GLY A 324 -13.75 -3.97 17.15
CA GLY A 324 -14.12 -4.95 18.18
C GLY A 324 -15.62 -5.15 18.26
N ALA A 325 -16.41 -4.06 18.20
CA ALA A 325 -17.86 -4.11 18.22
C ALA A 325 -18.41 -4.85 16.99
N ARG A 326 -17.84 -4.60 15.80
CA ARG A 326 -18.16 -5.35 14.58
C ARG A 326 -17.90 -6.84 14.77
N TRP A 327 -16.69 -7.21 15.22
CA TRP A 327 -16.33 -8.63 15.34
C TRP A 327 -17.17 -9.36 16.40
N LEU A 328 -17.44 -8.74 17.55
CA LEU A 328 -18.29 -9.33 18.60
C LEU A 328 -19.76 -9.39 18.18
N GLY A 329 -20.29 -8.36 17.51
CA GLY A 329 -21.67 -8.30 17.04
C GLY A 329 -21.97 -9.28 15.89
N MET A 330 -20.97 -9.64 15.09
CA MET A 330 -21.07 -10.58 13.98
C MET A 330 -21.04 -12.06 14.42
N THR A 331 -21.15 -12.39 15.70
CA THR A 331 -21.09 -13.79 16.15
C THR A 331 -22.22 -14.63 15.55
N LEU A 332 -21.88 -15.85 15.10
CA LEU A 332 -22.86 -16.80 14.59
C LEU A 332 -23.80 -17.29 15.70
N GLN A 333 -25.08 -17.42 15.37
CA GLN A 333 -26.05 -18.07 16.24
C GLN A 333 -26.02 -19.59 16.05
N PRO A 334 -26.25 -20.39 17.10
CA PRO A 334 -26.26 -21.85 17.01
C PRO A 334 -27.21 -22.38 15.94
N GLU A 335 -28.39 -21.77 15.79
CA GLU A 335 -29.40 -22.20 14.83
C GLU A 335 -28.92 -21.99 13.38
N SER A 336 -28.21 -20.88 13.11
CA SER A 336 -27.62 -20.61 11.81
C SER A 336 -26.46 -21.57 11.49
N ILE A 337 -25.63 -21.90 12.49
CA ILE A 337 -24.57 -22.90 12.32
C ILE A 337 -25.20 -24.26 11.99
N ALA A 338 -26.19 -24.69 12.78
CA ALA A 338 -26.87 -25.97 12.60
C ALA A 338 -27.51 -26.08 11.21
N SER A 339 -28.19 -25.03 10.76
CA SER A 339 -28.87 -24.99 9.46
C SER A 339 -27.91 -25.03 8.28
N VAL A 340 -26.88 -24.16 8.27
CA VAL A 340 -25.84 -24.14 7.22
C VAL A 340 -25.07 -25.46 7.17
N MET A 341 -24.70 -26.01 8.32
CA MET A 341 -23.94 -27.26 8.40
C MET A 341 -24.80 -28.52 8.21
N GLY A 342 -26.13 -28.38 8.21
CA GLY A 342 -27.08 -29.49 8.07
C GLY A 342 -27.01 -30.48 9.22
N VAL A 343 -26.89 -29.99 10.45
CA VAL A 343 -26.84 -30.80 11.69
C VAL A 343 -27.96 -30.41 12.64
N ASP A 344 -28.31 -31.30 13.57
CA ASP A 344 -29.45 -31.09 14.48
C ASP A 344 -29.21 -29.99 15.52
N SER A 345 -27.96 -29.79 15.93
CA SER A 345 -27.59 -28.79 16.93
C SER A 345 -26.15 -28.32 16.79
N ALA A 346 -25.92 -27.07 17.20
CA ALA A 346 -24.61 -26.46 17.34
C ALA A 346 -24.54 -25.75 18.71
N LYS A 347 -23.34 -25.32 19.12
CA LYS A 347 -23.15 -24.53 20.35
C LYS A 347 -22.97 -23.05 20.00
N GLN A 348 -23.20 -22.17 20.98
CA GLN A 348 -22.82 -20.77 20.85
C GLN A 348 -21.28 -20.66 20.84
N PRO A 349 -20.67 -20.10 19.78
CA PRO A 349 -19.25 -19.81 19.79
C PRO A 349 -18.89 -18.76 20.84
N ILE A 350 -17.68 -18.88 21.39
CA ILE A 350 -17.10 -17.87 22.30
C ILE A 350 -16.26 -16.89 21.49
N ARG A 351 -16.53 -15.59 21.62
CA ARG A 351 -15.65 -14.52 21.12
C ARG A 351 -15.29 -13.58 22.28
N VAL A 352 -14.01 -13.52 22.60
CA VAL A 352 -13.48 -12.65 23.67
C VAL A 352 -12.48 -11.64 23.11
N TYR A 353 -12.66 -10.37 23.44
CA TYR A 353 -11.90 -9.28 22.81
C TYR A 353 -11.54 -8.20 23.83
N ALA A 354 -10.26 -7.84 23.90
CA ALA A 354 -9.81 -6.72 24.72
C ALA A 354 -9.53 -5.49 23.85
N SER A 355 -10.44 -4.52 23.89
CA SER A 355 -10.33 -3.25 23.16
C SER A 355 -9.27 -2.31 23.75
N LEU A 356 -8.84 -1.34 22.94
CA LEU A 356 -7.87 -0.33 23.34
C LEU A 356 -8.39 0.57 24.49
N ASP A 357 -9.69 0.85 24.55
CA ASP A 357 -10.27 1.76 25.55
C ASP A 357 -10.69 1.06 26.85
N MET A 358 -10.48 -0.25 26.96
CA MET A 358 -10.79 -1.02 28.17
C MET A 358 -9.78 -0.82 29.30
N ALA A 359 -8.55 -0.44 28.95
CA ALA A 359 -7.43 -0.30 29.89
C ALA A 359 -6.38 0.70 29.40
N ASP A 360 -5.71 1.37 30.34
CA ASP A 360 -4.71 2.40 30.04
C ASP A 360 -3.32 1.82 29.70
N ASN A 361 -3.06 0.56 30.06
CA ASN A 361 -1.78 -0.13 29.81
C ASN A 361 -1.98 -1.54 29.24
N ASP A 362 -0.89 -2.08 28.71
CA ASP A 362 -0.86 -3.31 27.93
C ASP A 362 -1.10 -4.55 28.81
N GLU A 363 -0.53 -4.60 30.01
CA GLU A 363 -0.66 -5.70 30.96
C GLU A 363 -2.08 -5.82 31.50
N GLU A 364 -2.71 -4.70 31.85
CA GLU A 364 -4.11 -4.64 32.27
C GLU A 364 -5.04 -5.16 31.18
N ARG A 365 -4.80 -4.76 29.93
CA ARG A 365 -5.57 -5.21 28.77
C ARG A 365 -5.41 -6.72 28.53
N ALA A 366 -4.19 -7.23 28.60
CA ALA A 366 -3.93 -8.66 28.51
C ALA A 366 -4.64 -9.44 29.62
N ARG A 367 -4.65 -8.91 30.84
CA ARG A 367 -5.37 -9.53 31.96
C ARG A 367 -6.88 -9.51 31.77
N ILE A 368 -7.47 -8.42 31.26
CA ILE A 368 -8.89 -8.37 30.91
C ILE A 368 -9.24 -9.48 29.91
N LEU A 369 -8.43 -9.66 28.85
CA LEU A 369 -8.65 -10.74 27.89
C LEU A 369 -8.57 -12.12 28.54
N LEU A 370 -7.54 -12.36 29.37
CA LEU A 370 -7.36 -13.64 30.07
C LEU A 370 -8.50 -13.91 31.06
N SER A 371 -9.03 -12.89 31.73
CA SER A 371 -10.21 -13.01 32.59
C SER A 371 -11.47 -13.36 31.81
N GLU A 372 -11.68 -12.79 30.62
CA GLU A 372 -12.79 -13.17 29.74
C GLU A 372 -12.65 -14.61 29.21
N ILE A 373 -11.42 -15.04 28.87
CA ILE A 373 -11.10 -16.44 28.52
C ILE A 373 -11.50 -17.38 29.66
N ASP A 374 -11.17 -17.04 30.90
CA ASP A 374 -11.53 -17.85 32.08
C ASP A 374 -13.03 -17.84 32.36
N ARG A 375 -13.66 -16.65 32.34
CA ARG A 375 -15.09 -16.47 32.61
C ARG A 375 -15.96 -17.31 31.67
N THR A 376 -15.61 -17.31 30.39
CA THR A 376 -16.33 -18.03 29.33
C THR A 376 -15.94 -19.51 29.24
N LYS A 377 -14.93 -19.95 30.02
CA LYS A 377 -14.33 -21.28 29.93
C LYS A 377 -13.87 -21.59 28.50
N ALA A 378 -13.29 -20.60 27.83
CA ALA A 378 -12.87 -20.69 26.43
C ALA A 378 -11.95 -21.90 26.16
N LEU A 379 -11.05 -22.21 27.09
CA LEU A 379 -10.12 -23.34 26.96
C LEU A 379 -10.76 -24.70 27.24
N GLU A 380 -12.01 -24.78 27.73
CA GLU A 380 -12.75 -26.04 27.86
C GLU A 380 -13.45 -26.46 26.55
N ARG A 381 -13.42 -25.63 25.51
CA ARG A 381 -13.92 -25.96 24.17
C ARG A 381 -13.02 -26.98 23.48
N LYS A 382 -13.46 -27.56 22.37
CA LYS A 382 -12.63 -28.51 21.59
C LYS A 382 -11.45 -27.82 20.89
N ALA A 383 -11.63 -26.57 20.50
CA ALA A 383 -10.60 -25.77 19.85
C ALA A 383 -10.62 -24.31 20.31
N PHE A 384 -9.44 -23.71 20.35
CA PHE A 384 -9.19 -22.33 20.70
C PHE A 384 -8.31 -21.68 19.63
N ALA A 385 -8.66 -20.47 19.19
CA ALA A 385 -7.86 -19.72 18.22
C ALA A 385 -7.54 -18.32 18.76
N LEU A 386 -6.25 -17.96 18.74
CA LEU A 386 -5.81 -16.59 18.99
C LEU A 386 -5.69 -15.85 17.65
N PHE A 387 -6.59 -14.90 17.43
CA PHE A 387 -6.58 -14.02 16.29
C PHE A 387 -5.77 -12.76 16.63
N SER A 388 -4.74 -12.48 15.83
CA SER A 388 -3.99 -11.23 15.94
C SER A 388 -4.65 -10.16 15.06
N PRO A 389 -5.26 -9.11 15.65
CA PRO A 389 -5.94 -8.08 14.87
C PRO A 389 -4.95 -7.20 14.09
N THR A 390 -5.44 -6.55 13.03
CA THR A 390 -4.67 -5.52 12.32
C THR A 390 -4.59 -4.22 13.13
N GLY A 391 -3.89 -3.21 12.61
CA GLY A 391 -3.68 -1.94 13.31
C GLY A 391 -4.94 -1.17 13.67
N SER A 392 -6.07 -1.42 13.00
CA SER A 392 -7.36 -0.82 13.35
C SER A 392 -8.10 -1.55 14.48
N GLY A 393 -7.67 -2.75 14.85
CA GLY A 393 -8.44 -3.71 15.66
C GLY A 393 -9.25 -4.71 14.84
N TYR A 394 -9.20 -4.64 13.51
CA TYR A 394 -9.93 -5.57 12.65
C TYR A 394 -9.42 -7.01 12.80
N VAL A 395 -10.36 -7.93 13.01
CA VAL A 395 -10.18 -9.39 12.96
C VAL A 395 -10.92 -9.93 11.75
N ASN A 396 -10.28 -10.83 10.99
CA ASN A 396 -10.87 -11.40 9.79
C ASN A 396 -12.09 -12.27 10.14
N TYR A 397 -13.29 -11.78 9.81
CA TYR A 397 -14.55 -12.47 10.10
C TYR A 397 -14.72 -13.71 9.24
N VAL A 398 -14.22 -13.75 8.00
CA VAL A 398 -14.29 -14.96 7.15
C VAL A 398 -13.56 -16.12 7.81
N ALA A 399 -12.37 -15.86 8.33
CA ALA A 399 -11.59 -16.86 9.05
C ALA A 399 -12.27 -17.32 10.35
N CYS A 400 -12.76 -16.36 11.15
CA CYS A 400 -13.45 -16.66 12.40
C CYS A 400 -14.75 -17.44 12.19
N GLU A 401 -15.59 -17.03 11.24
CA GLU A 401 -16.88 -17.67 10.97
C GLU A 401 -16.69 -19.04 10.30
N THR A 402 -15.69 -19.21 9.43
CA THR A 402 -15.30 -20.54 8.93
C THR A 402 -14.98 -21.46 10.11
N PHE A 403 -14.14 -21.00 11.03
CA PHE A 403 -13.76 -21.79 12.20
C PHE A 403 -14.99 -22.20 13.05
N GLU A 404 -15.93 -21.27 13.24
CA GLU A 404 -17.17 -21.52 13.97
C GLU A 404 -18.08 -22.52 13.28
N TYR A 405 -18.27 -22.43 11.95
CA TYR A 405 -19.02 -23.40 11.19
C TYR A 405 -18.38 -24.79 11.27
N LEU A 406 -17.07 -24.89 11.02
CA LEU A 406 -16.36 -26.19 10.99
C LEU A 406 -16.24 -26.85 12.36
N MET A 407 -16.30 -26.07 13.44
CA MET A 407 -16.33 -26.58 14.82
C MET A 407 -17.74 -26.76 15.37
N LEU A 408 -18.79 -26.50 14.58
CA LEU A 408 -20.20 -26.51 15.01
C LEU A 408 -20.43 -25.63 16.26
N GLY A 409 -19.69 -24.51 16.34
CA GLY A 409 -19.64 -23.58 17.45
C GLY A 409 -19.01 -24.10 18.75
N ASP A 410 -18.42 -25.30 18.76
CA ASP A 410 -17.67 -25.83 19.89
C ASP A 410 -16.22 -25.31 19.93
N CYS A 411 -16.09 -23.99 19.82
CA CYS A 411 -14.81 -23.29 19.71
C CYS A 411 -14.82 -21.95 20.46
N ALA A 412 -13.60 -21.43 20.69
CA ALA A 412 -13.40 -20.11 21.24
C ALA A 412 -12.35 -19.31 20.44
N SER A 413 -12.65 -18.03 20.21
CA SER A 413 -11.79 -17.09 19.51
C SER A 413 -11.44 -15.94 20.43
N ALA A 414 -10.15 -15.59 20.51
CA ALA A 414 -9.65 -14.48 21.33
C ALA A 414 -8.85 -13.47 20.49
N ALA A 415 -8.93 -12.19 20.82
CA ALA A 415 -8.09 -11.16 20.22
C ALA A 415 -7.82 -9.98 21.18
N ILE A 416 -6.64 -9.36 21.04
CA ILE A 416 -6.21 -8.19 21.83
C ILE A 416 -5.83 -7.03 20.92
N GLN A 417 -6.45 -5.87 21.13
CA GLN A 417 -6.21 -4.66 20.35
C GLN A 417 -4.99 -3.88 20.86
N TYR A 418 -4.19 -3.37 19.93
CA TYR A 418 -3.00 -2.55 20.22
C TYR A 418 -3.04 -1.15 19.59
N SER A 419 -3.98 -0.90 18.68
CA SER A 419 -4.11 0.39 17.96
C SER A 419 -5.52 0.55 17.36
N VAL A 420 -5.86 1.78 17.01
CA VAL A 420 -7.07 2.19 16.26
C VAL A 420 -6.71 2.92 14.95
N LEU A 421 -5.42 3.00 14.62
CA LEU A 421 -4.95 3.68 13.42
C LEU A 421 -5.05 2.76 12.19
N PRO A 422 -5.41 3.29 11.00
CA PRO A 422 -5.31 2.53 9.75
C PRO A 422 -3.95 1.85 9.62
N SER A 423 -3.92 0.63 9.08
CA SER A 423 -2.73 -0.24 9.12
C SER A 423 -1.44 0.43 8.63
N ALA A 424 -1.48 1.23 7.55
CA ALA A 424 -0.30 1.94 7.07
C ALA A 424 0.33 2.92 8.10
N LEU A 425 -0.46 3.43 9.05
CA LEU A 425 -0.03 4.32 10.14
C LEU A 425 0.31 3.56 11.44
N SER A 426 -0.10 2.31 11.57
CA SER A 426 0.14 1.45 12.74
C SER A 426 1.48 0.70 12.70
N LEU A 427 2.28 0.84 11.64
CA LEU A 427 3.60 0.18 11.52
C LEU A 427 4.52 0.42 12.73
N THR A 428 4.44 1.60 13.35
CA THR A 428 5.24 1.93 14.55
C THR A 428 4.72 1.26 15.83
N ARG A 429 3.53 0.68 15.82
CA ARG A 429 2.88 0.00 16.95
C ARG A 429 3.02 -1.52 16.93
N VAL A 430 3.61 -2.09 15.88
CA VAL A 430 3.88 -3.54 15.79
C VAL A 430 4.63 -4.09 17.01
N PRO A 431 5.66 -3.43 17.57
CA PRO A 431 6.32 -3.91 18.79
C PRO A 431 5.38 -4.02 20.00
N THR A 432 4.49 -3.04 20.18
CA THR A 432 3.45 -3.05 21.24
C THR A 432 2.50 -4.22 21.04
N GLY A 433 1.95 -4.37 19.82
CA GLY A 433 1.07 -5.50 19.51
C GLY A 433 1.75 -6.85 19.76
N THR A 434 3.01 -7.00 19.35
CA THR A 434 3.80 -8.22 19.55
C THR A 434 3.95 -8.54 21.04
N ALA A 435 4.30 -7.53 21.86
CA ALA A 435 4.45 -7.70 23.31
C ALA A 435 3.12 -8.11 23.98
N GLN A 436 2.01 -7.48 23.60
CA GLN A 436 0.68 -7.85 24.12
C GLN A 436 0.29 -9.28 23.73
N THR A 437 0.50 -9.68 22.48
CA THR A 437 0.23 -11.06 22.04
C THR A 437 1.11 -12.06 22.79
N GLN A 438 2.38 -11.75 23.08
CA GLN A 438 3.26 -12.59 23.91
C GLN A 438 2.73 -12.72 25.35
N MET A 439 2.25 -11.64 25.97
CA MET A 439 1.65 -11.68 27.31
C MET A 439 0.44 -12.61 27.36
N VAL A 440 -0.44 -12.51 26.36
CA VAL A 440 -1.64 -13.34 26.25
C VAL A 440 -1.27 -14.80 25.98
N MET A 441 -0.36 -15.08 25.04
CA MET A 441 0.11 -16.45 24.77
C MET A 441 0.74 -17.10 25.99
N ARG A 442 1.53 -16.36 26.79
CA ARG A 442 2.07 -16.86 28.06
C ARG A 442 0.94 -17.22 29.04
N GLY A 443 -0.04 -16.34 29.21
CA GLY A 443 -1.18 -16.61 30.09
C GLY A 443 -2.04 -17.79 29.63
N ILE A 444 -2.17 -18.02 28.33
CA ILE A 444 -2.83 -19.20 27.76
C ILE A 444 -2.00 -20.45 28.03
N ALA A 445 -0.69 -20.41 27.77
CA ALA A 445 0.21 -21.54 28.01
C ALA A 445 0.19 -21.97 29.49
N GLU A 446 0.19 -21.02 30.43
CA GLU A 446 0.05 -21.29 31.87
C GLU A 446 -1.24 -22.06 32.19
N ARG A 447 -2.38 -21.63 31.63
CA ARG A 447 -3.68 -22.30 31.81
C ARG A 447 -3.69 -23.70 31.21
N LEU A 448 -3.16 -23.87 29.99
CA LEU A 448 -3.07 -25.16 29.33
C LEU A 448 -2.18 -26.14 30.11
N MET A 449 -1.05 -25.68 30.66
CA MET A 449 -0.18 -26.51 31.49
C MET A 449 -0.86 -26.98 32.79
N ALA A 450 -1.77 -26.17 33.34
CA ALA A 450 -2.58 -26.54 34.51
C ALA A 450 -3.73 -27.53 34.18
N MET A 451 -4.02 -27.77 32.89
CA MET A 451 -5.03 -28.72 32.44
C MET A 451 -4.43 -30.11 32.16
N PRO A 452 -5.15 -31.21 32.46
CA PRO A 452 -4.80 -32.55 31.99
C PRO A 452 -4.66 -32.58 30.46
N ALA A 453 -3.65 -33.29 29.95
CA ALA A 453 -3.31 -33.28 28.52
C ALA A 453 -4.48 -33.68 27.62
N GLU A 454 -5.30 -34.63 28.07
CA GLU A 454 -6.45 -35.18 27.35
C GLU A 454 -7.63 -34.20 27.27
N ARG A 455 -7.63 -33.16 28.13
CA ARG A 455 -8.67 -32.12 28.17
C ARG A 455 -8.26 -30.82 27.49
N ARG A 456 -7.02 -30.72 26.98
CA ARG A 456 -6.53 -29.50 26.33
C ARG A 456 -7.22 -29.32 24.97
N PRO A 457 -7.65 -28.10 24.62
CA PRO A 457 -8.19 -27.79 23.31
C PRO A 457 -7.07 -27.88 22.27
N LYS A 458 -7.45 -28.02 21.00
CA LYS A 458 -6.57 -27.67 19.89
C LYS A 458 -6.32 -26.17 19.89
N VAL A 459 -5.07 -25.74 19.73
CA VAL A 459 -4.67 -24.32 19.77
C VAL A 459 -4.20 -23.86 18.41
N PHE A 460 -4.86 -22.82 17.88
CA PHE A 460 -4.56 -22.24 16.58
C PHE A 460 -4.14 -20.78 16.67
N LEU A 461 -3.29 -20.36 15.73
CA LEU A 461 -2.98 -18.94 15.50
C LEU A 461 -3.51 -18.50 14.14
N PHE A 462 -4.07 -17.29 14.10
CA PHE A 462 -4.44 -16.63 12.86
C PHE A 462 -3.94 -15.18 12.84
N GLY A 463 -3.47 -14.73 11.68
CA GLY A 463 -3.21 -13.31 11.46
C GLY A 463 -3.29 -12.93 9.98
N GLU A 464 -3.80 -11.74 9.72
CA GLU A 464 -3.85 -11.13 8.39
C GLU A 464 -3.04 -9.84 8.40
N SER A 465 -2.30 -9.56 7.33
CA SER A 465 -1.62 -8.26 7.13
C SER A 465 -0.73 -7.89 8.34
N LEU A 466 -0.91 -6.72 8.95
CA LEU A 466 -0.23 -6.36 10.19
C LEU A 466 -0.50 -7.31 11.37
N GLY A 467 -1.70 -7.90 11.47
CA GLY A 467 -1.99 -8.91 12.48
C GLY A 467 -1.12 -10.16 12.29
N SER A 468 -0.88 -10.53 11.04
CA SER A 468 0.08 -11.57 10.69
C SER A 468 1.50 -11.23 11.16
N GLN A 469 1.95 -10.00 10.89
CA GLN A 469 3.26 -9.53 11.35
C GLN A 469 3.37 -9.56 12.88
N VAL A 470 2.39 -9.01 13.61
CA VAL A 470 2.37 -9.01 15.09
C VAL A 470 2.46 -10.44 15.65
N SER A 471 1.70 -11.36 15.07
CA SER A 471 1.71 -12.77 15.48
C SER A 471 3.07 -13.44 15.24
N GLN A 472 3.67 -13.22 14.07
CA GLN A 472 4.93 -13.84 13.68
C GLN A 472 6.15 -13.26 14.40
N GLU A 473 6.16 -11.95 14.68
CA GLU A 473 7.29 -11.27 15.34
C GLU A 473 7.50 -11.76 16.79
N MET A 474 6.52 -12.47 17.38
CA MET A 474 6.70 -13.15 18.67
C MET A 474 7.86 -14.16 18.66
N PHE A 475 8.17 -14.72 17.48
CA PHE A 475 9.16 -15.78 17.27
C PHE A 475 10.48 -15.26 16.69
N ARG A 476 10.62 -13.95 16.50
CA ARG A 476 11.83 -13.35 15.92
C ARG A 476 13.09 -13.83 16.65
N GLY A 477 14.11 -14.24 15.88
CA GLY A 477 15.39 -14.70 16.41
C GLY A 477 15.38 -16.10 17.02
N THR A 478 14.23 -16.80 17.05
CA THR A 478 14.12 -18.16 17.58
C THR A 478 14.01 -19.23 16.49
N GLY A 479 13.92 -18.82 15.22
CA GLY A 479 13.65 -19.72 14.10
C GLY A 479 12.32 -20.45 14.27
N ILE A 480 12.20 -21.65 13.70
CA ILE A 480 10.99 -22.46 13.83
C ILE A 480 10.81 -23.06 15.25
N LEU A 481 11.91 -23.26 15.97
CA LEU A 481 11.92 -23.90 17.28
C LEU A 481 11.10 -23.13 18.33
N GLY A 482 11.10 -21.80 18.26
CA GLY A 482 10.28 -20.98 19.16
C GLY A 482 8.79 -21.20 18.97
N LEU A 483 8.34 -21.42 17.72
CA LEU A 483 6.94 -21.73 17.42
C LEU A 483 6.59 -23.15 17.88
N GLU A 484 7.42 -24.15 17.57
CA GLU A 484 7.21 -25.53 18.00
C GLU A 484 7.14 -25.65 19.54
N GLY A 485 7.92 -24.83 20.25
CA GLY A 485 7.94 -24.77 21.71
C GLY A 485 6.68 -24.19 22.35
N THR A 486 5.77 -23.57 21.58
CA THR A 486 4.52 -22.98 22.12
C THR A 486 3.40 -23.99 22.36
N GLY A 487 3.47 -25.17 21.73
CA GLY A 487 2.37 -26.13 21.73
C GLY A 487 1.19 -25.75 20.82
N VAL A 488 1.35 -24.77 19.93
CA VAL A 488 0.35 -24.45 18.88
C VAL A 488 0.26 -25.61 17.88
N ASP A 489 -0.96 -26.10 17.64
CA ASP A 489 -1.23 -27.22 16.74
C ASP A 489 -1.07 -26.83 15.27
N ALA A 490 -1.56 -25.64 14.89
CA ALA A 490 -1.44 -25.09 13.54
C ALA A 490 -1.57 -23.56 13.52
N ALA A 491 -1.04 -22.91 12.48
CA ALA A 491 -1.13 -21.47 12.28
C ALA A 491 -1.37 -21.13 10.82
N LEU A 492 -2.21 -20.12 10.58
CA LEU A 492 -2.45 -19.57 9.25
C LEU A 492 -2.20 -18.06 9.26
N TRP A 493 -1.31 -17.63 8.39
CA TRP A 493 -0.92 -16.24 8.22
C TRP A 493 -1.09 -15.82 6.78
N ILE A 494 -1.88 -14.79 6.52
CA ILE A 494 -2.17 -14.33 5.16
C ILE A 494 -1.61 -12.93 4.90
N GLY A 495 -1.07 -12.70 3.70
CA GLY A 495 -0.64 -11.39 3.24
C GLY A 495 0.39 -10.72 4.15
N THR A 496 1.37 -11.48 4.63
CA THR A 496 2.35 -11.02 5.62
C THR A 496 3.23 -9.88 5.07
N PRO A 497 3.29 -8.70 5.72
CA PRO A 497 4.11 -7.57 5.29
C PRO A 497 5.59 -7.92 5.09
N ALA A 498 6.22 -7.32 4.07
CA ALA A 498 7.62 -7.52 3.72
C ALA A 498 8.61 -7.20 4.87
N ALA A 499 8.20 -6.35 5.82
CA ALA A 499 9.01 -5.95 6.97
C ALA A 499 9.17 -7.05 8.03
N THR A 500 8.35 -8.11 7.99
CA THR A 500 8.34 -9.19 8.98
C THR A 500 9.68 -9.93 9.00
N GLN A 501 10.39 -9.84 10.12
CA GLN A 501 11.75 -10.37 10.29
C GLN A 501 11.74 -11.88 10.40
N TRP A 502 10.86 -12.45 11.22
CA TRP A 502 10.78 -13.91 11.40
C TRP A 502 10.50 -14.64 10.07
N ARG A 503 9.58 -14.13 9.24
CA ARG A 503 9.35 -14.65 7.88
C ARG A 503 10.62 -14.60 7.01
N ARG A 504 11.40 -13.50 7.09
CA ARG A 504 12.68 -13.37 6.35
C ARG A 504 13.74 -14.34 6.87
N GLU A 505 13.81 -14.57 8.19
CA GLU A 505 14.69 -15.57 8.80
C GLU A 505 14.34 -16.98 8.30
N LEU A 506 13.04 -17.31 8.26
CA LEU A 506 12.57 -18.59 7.74
C LEU A 506 12.82 -18.74 6.24
N TRP A 507 12.60 -17.68 5.44
CA TRP A 507 12.84 -17.70 3.99
C TRP A 507 14.33 -17.81 3.64
N GLY A 508 15.20 -17.16 4.41
CA GLY A 508 16.64 -17.14 4.20
C GLY A 508 17.01 -16.60 2.83
N THR A 509 17.85 -17.35 2.09
CA THR A 509 18.33 -16.99 0.75
C THR A 509 17.68 -17.80 -0.37
N ARG A 510 16.50 -18.40 -0.13
CA ARG A 510 15.75 -19.11 -1.19
C ARG A 510 15.43 -18.17 -2.34
N THR A 511 15.51 -18.67 -3.56
CA THR A 511 15.14 -17.87 -4.73
C THR A 511 13.61 -17.77 -4.86
N VAL A 512 13.10 -16.58 -5.19
CA VAL A 512 11.68 -16.38 -5.52
C VAL A 512 11.31 -16.95 -6.90
N ALA A 513 12.30 -17.34 -7.72
CA ALA A 513 12.05 -17.91 -9.04
C ALA A 513 11.54 -19.36 -8.99
N GLU A 514 11.82 -20.09 -7.91
CA GLU A 514 11.49 -21.50 -7.76
C GLU A 514 10.40 -21.70 -6.69
N ALA A 515 9.52 -22.68 -6.90
CA ALA A 515 8.49 -23.01 -5.93
C ALA A 515 9.14 -23.54 -4.64
N PRO A 516 8.71 -23.07 -3.47
CA PRO A 516 9.26 -23.54 -2.21
C PRO A 516 8.77 -24.96 -1.90
N GLU A 517 9.57 -25.71 -1.14
CA GLU A 517 9.18 -26.96 -0.51
C GLU A 517 8.66 -26.72 0.91
N VAL A 518 8.03 -27.74 1.52
CA VAL A 518 7.67 -27.71 2.94
C VAL A 518 8.96 -27.63 3.78
N GLY A 519 9.09 -26.56 4.54
CA GLY A 519 10.25 -26.28 5.37
C GLY A 519 10.22 -27.03 6.72
N PRO A 520 11.27 -26.84 7.54
CA PRO A 520 11.34 -27.38 8.89
C PRO A 520 10.10 -27.06 9.74
N GLY A 521 9.77 -27.95 10.68
CA GLY A 521 8.60 -27.81 11.55
C GLY A 521 7.25 -27.78 10.82
N ALA A 522 7.21 -28.30 9.59
CA ALA A 522 6.03 -28.29 8.72
C ALA A 522 5.53 -26.87 8.37
N ALA A 523 6.45 -25.90 8.26
CA ALA A 523 6.15 -24.56 7.79
C ALA A 523 6.18 -24.49 6.26
N TYR A 524 5.15 -23.93 5.65
CA TYR A 524 5.08 -23.71 4.21
C TYR A 524 4.90 -22.23 3.90
N LEU A 525 5.79 -21.68 3.08
CA LEU A 525 5.84 -20.26 2.72
C LEU A 525 5.65 -20.13 1.20
N PRO A 526 4.45 -20.38 0.64
CA PRO A 526 4.22 -20.28 -0.80
C PRO A 526 4.49 -18.88 -1.33
N ARG A 527 4.86 -18.77 -2.61
CA ARG A 527 5.03 -17.45 -3.26
C ARG A 527 3.70 -16.87 -3.75
N ASN A 528 2.69 -17.72 -3.91
CA ASN A 528 1.37 -17.41 -4.45
C ASN A 528 0.41 -18.60 -4.17
N LEU A 529 -0.89 -18.45 -4.45
CA LEU A 529 -1.87 -19.53 -4.29
C LEU A 529 -1.64 -20.75 -5.20
N VAL A 530 -1.02 -20.56 -6.36
CA VAL A 530 -0.74 -21.66 -7.30
C VAL A 530 0.26 -22.63 -6.68
N ASP A 531 1.30 -22.13 -5.99
CA ASP A 531 2.26 -22.96 -5.26
C ASP A 531 1.55 -23.83 -4.20
N TRP A 532 0.61 -23.25 -3.43
CA TRP A 532 -0.18 -23.99 -2.44
C TRP A 532 -1.04 -25.09 -3.06
N ARG A 533 -1.75 -24.78 -4.14
CA ARG A 533 -2.61 -25.73 -4.85
C ARG A 533 -1.84 -26.82 -5.57
N ALA A 534 -0.63 -26.52 -6.03
CA ALA A 534 0.25 -27.47 -6.70
C ALA A 534 0.98 -28.41 -5.72
N LEU A 535 1.02 -28.07 -4.42
CA LEU A 535 1.64 -28.92 -3.42
C LEU A 535 0.89 -30.27 -3.34
N PRO A 536 1.59 -31.42 -3.46
CA PRO A 536 0.98 -32.74 -3.37
C PRO A 536 0.20 -32.92 -2.08
N GLN A 537 -0.93 -33.64 -2.13
CA GLN A 537 -1.82 -33.80 -0.98
C GLN A 537 -1.09 -34.32 0.27
N GLU A 538 -0.24 -35.34 0.13
CA GLU A 538 0.54 -35.91 1.24
C GLU A 538 1.46 -34.87 1.92
N GLN A 539 2.02 -33.93 1.16
CA GLN A 539 2.83 -32.84 1.71
C GLN A 539 1.95 -31.75 2.30
N ARG A 540 0.81 -31.46 1.68
CA ARG A 540 -0.17 -30.49 2.17
C ARG A 540 -0.70 -30.87 3.55
N GLU A 541 -0.99 -32.14 3.76
CA GLU A 541 -1.44 -32.69 5.04
C GLU A 541 -0.36 -32.58 6.14
N GLN A 542 0.91 -32.53 5.77
CA GLN A 542 2.00 -32.32 6.73
C GLN A 542 2.04 -30.88 7.22
N VAL A 543 1.65 -29.90 6.41
CA VAL A 543 1.74 -28.46 6.74
C VAL A 543 0.95 -28.13 8.00
N LYS A 544 1.64 -27.55 8.98
CA LYS A 544 1.05 -27.02 10.22
C LYS A 544 1.03 -25.50 10.23
N TYR A 545 2.02 -24.87 9.60
CA TYR A 545 2.22 -23.42 9.66
C TYR A 545 2.25 -22.86 8.23
N LEU A 546 1.12 -22.30 7.78
CA LEU A 546 0.96 -21.80 6.42
C LEU A 546 1.09 -20.26 6.40
N LEU A 547 2.07 -19.75 5.66
CA LEU A 547 2.28 -18.31 5.42
C LEU A 547 1.83 -17.99 3.99
N LEU A 548 0.52 -17.99 3.77
CA LEU A 548 -0.11 -17.83 2.46
C LEU A 548 0.00 -16.37 1.95
N MET A 549 0.20 -16.22 0.65
CA MET A 549 0.05 -14.93 -0.02
C MET A 549 -0.47 -15.09 -1.44
N ASN A 550 -1.18 -14.09 -1.95
CA ASN A 550 -1.49 -14.02 -3.37
C ASN A 550 -0.27 -13.55 -4.15
N GLY A 551 -0.15 -14.03 -5.38
CA GLY A 551 1.01 -13.72 -6.22
C GLY A 551 1.10 -12.25 -6.56
N ASP A 552 -0.03 -11.55 -6.66
CA ASP A 552 -0.18 -10.14 -6.99
C ASP A 552 -0.42 -9.26 -5.75
N ASP A 553 -0.35 -9.80 -4.52
CA ASP A 553 -0.53 -9.02 -3.29
C ASP A 553 0.61 -7.99 -3.13
N PRO A 554 0.29 -6.68 -3.09
CA PRO A 554 1.27 -5.63 -2.83
C PRO A 554 1.80 -5.63 -1.39
N ILE A 555 1.07 -6.13 -0.39
CA ILE A 555 1.47 -6.04 1.03
C ILE A 555 2.79 -6.81 1.33
N PRO A 556 2.96 -8.08 0.91
CA PRO A 556 4.23 -8.80 1.06
C PRO A 556 5.36 -8.27 0.17
N LYS A 557 5.03 -7.39 -0.79
CA LYS A 557 5.96 -6.83 -1.78
C LYS A 557 6.34 -5.37 -1.50
N PHE A 558 5.66 -4.72 -0.56
CA PHE A 558 5.88 -3.33 -0.17
C PHE A 558 6.90 -3.22 0.97
N GLY A 559 8.19 -3.21 0.60
CA GLY A 559 9.29 -2.88 1.52
C GLY A 559 9.87 -1.50 1.23
N SER A 560 10.39 -0.81 2.25
CA SER A 560 11.07 0.49 2.07
C SER A 560 12.23 0.40 1.07
N GLU A 561 12.91 -0.75 1.03
CA GLU A 561 13.99 -1.05 0.10
C GLU A 561 13.61 -0.91 -1.37
N VAL A 562 12.33 -1.08 -1.74
CA VAL A 562 11.86 -0.94 -3.13
C VAL A 562 12.18 0.45 -3.71
N ALA A 563 12.34 1.46 -2.85
CA ALA A 563 12.70 2.81 -3.28
C ALA A 563 14.13 2.90 -3.86
N TRP A 564 15.08 2.06 -3.42
CA TRP A 564 16.49 2.11 -3.84
C TRP A 564 17.09 0.77 -4.29
N ARG A 565 16.35 -0.32 -4.14
CA ARG A 565 16.72 -1.68 -4.53
C ARG A 565 15.63 -2.29 -5.39
N LYS A 566 16.05 -2.88 -6.51
CA LYS A 566 15.18 -3.70 -7.37
C LYS A 566 14.74 -4.93 -6.57
N PRO A 567 13.42 -5.12 -6.32
CA PRO A 567 12.95 -6.22 -5.51
C PRO A 567 13.03 -7.55 -6.25
N ASP A 568 13.09 -8.64 -5.48
CA ASP A 568 13.36 -9.97 -6.02
C ASP A 568 12.22 -10.48 -6.93
N TRP A 569 10.96 -10.13 -6.63
CA TRP A 569 9.80 -10.42 -7.47
C TRP A 569 9.76 -9.67 -8.81
N LEU A 570 10.57 -8.62 -8.99
CA LEU A 570 10.80 -7.96 -10.28
C LEU A 570 12.06 -8.48 -10.98
N GLY A 571 12.56 -9.67 -10.64
CA GLY A 571 13.69 -10.33 -11.30
C GLY A 571 13.58 -10.41 -12.83
N PRO A 572 14.48 -11.14 -13.51
CA PRO A 572 14.37 -11.37 -14.95
C PRO A 572 12.95 -11.83 -15.31
N ASP A 573 12.30 -11.22 -16.32
CA ASP A 573 10.89 -11.43 -16.66
C ASP A 573 10.51 -12.92 -16.75
N GLU A 574 11.40 -13.72 -17.32
CA GLU A 574 11.18 -15.14 -17.61
C GLU A 574 11.27 -16.04 -16.37
N LYS A 575 11.71 -15.47 -15.24
CA LYS A 575 11.87 -16.15 -13.95
C LYS A 575 10.97 -15.56 -12.86
N ARG A 576 10.09 -14.62 -13.20
CA ARG A 576 9.23 -13.98 -12.21
C ARG A 576 8.19 -15.00 -11.70
N PRO A 577 7.89 -15.02 -10.38
CA PRO A 577 6.83 -15.87 -9.86
C PRO A 577 5.47 -15.43 -10.39
N PHE A 578 4.51 -16.36 -10.39
CA PHE A 578 3.13 -16.08 -10.73
C PHE A 578 2.58 -14.88 -9.91
N GLY A 579 1.86 -13.98 -10.57
CA GLY A 579 1.32 -12.74 -9.98
C GLY A 579 2.31 -11.56 -9.96
N ALA A 580 3.53 -11.71 -10.46
CA ALA A 580 4.39 -10.57 -10.76
C ALA A 580 4.09 -10.00 -12.16
N PRO A 581 4.18 -8.68 -12.37
CA PRO A 581 3.90 -8.09 -13.67
C PRO A 581 4.93 -8.49 -14.73
N HIS A 582 4.52 -8.53 -16.00
CA HIS A 582 5.41 -8.76 -17.15
C HIS A 582 5.72 -7.45 -17.89
N GLY A 583 6.94 -7.32 -18.42
CA GLY A 583 7.38 -6.13 -19.16
C GLY A 583 7.56 -4.87 -18.30
N THR A 584 7.50 -5.00 -16.98
CA THR A 584 7.65 -3.90 -16.01
C THR A 584 9.09 -3.78 -15.55
N ARG A 585 9.63 -2.56 -15.57
CA ARG A 585 11.00 -2.29 -15.10
C ARG A 585 10.97 -1.58 -13.74
N TRP A 586 11.87 -2.00 -12.86
CA TRP A 586 12.11 -1.28 -11.62
C TRP A 586 12.67 0.11 -11.90
N LEU A 587 12.05 1.12 -11.31
CA LEU A 587 12.47 2.51 -11.40
C LEU A 587 12.49 3.12 -9.98
N PRO A 588 13.63 3.69 -9.55
CA PRO A 588 13.75 4.31 -8.21
C PRO A 588 12.64 5.32 -7.97
N GLY A 589 12.03 5.28 -6.78
CA GLY A 589 10.91 6.14 -6.40
C GLY A 589 9.57 5.83 -7.09
N MET A 590 9.57 5.54 -8.39
CA MET A 590 8.35 5.22 -9.14
C MET A 590 7.76 3.87 -8.72
N THR A 591 8.57 2.81 -8.66
CA THR A 591 8.05 1.46 -8.33
C THR A 591 7.49 1.39 -6.91
N VAL A 592 8.10 2.09 -5.95
CA VAL A 592 7.54 2.16 -4.58
C VAL A 592 6.21 2.92 -4.59
N LEU A 593 6.09 4.00 -5.35
CA LEU A 593 4.83 4.75 -5.46
C LEU A 593 3.72 3.93 -6.14
N THR A 594 4.03 3.25 -7.25
CA THR A 594 3.03 2.39 -7.93
C THR A 594 2.59 1.26 -7.02
N THR A 595 3.51 0.63 -6.30
CA THR A 595 3.20 -0.46 -5.36
C THR A 595 2.38 0.05 -4.16
N PHE A 596 2.59 1.29 -3.72
CA PHE A 596 1.75 1.93 -2.71
C PHE A 596 0.31 2.11 -3.19
N PHE A 597 0.08 2.54 -4.44
CA PHE A 597 -1.27 2.64 -4.98
C PHE A 597 -1.92 1.27 -5.20
N ASP A 598 -1.15 0.26 -5.64
CA ASP A 598 -1.65 -1.11 -5.70
C ASP A 598 -2.10 -1.57 -4.30
N MET A 599 -1.33 -1.26 -3.24
CA MET A 599 -1.71 -1.54 -1.85
C MET A 599 -3.03 -0.89 -1.46
N GLN A 600 -3.25 0.38 -1.83
CA GLN A 600 -4.52 1.04 -1.56
C GLN A 600 -5.68 0.38 -2.31
N ASN A 601 -5.47 -0.03 -3.55
CA ASN A 601 -6.49 -0.69 -4.38
C ASN A 601 -6.81 -2.11 -3.90
N ALA A 602 -5.83 -2.82 -3.33
CA ALA A 602 -5.96 -4.15 -2.77
C ALA A 602 -6.81 -4.21 -1.49
N LEU A 603 -6.94 -3.09 -0.77
CA LEU A 603 -7.62 -3.01 0.52
C LEU A 603 -9.08 -2.51 0.43
N VAL A 604 -9.65 -2.50 -0.78
CA VAL A 604 -11.05 -2.07 -1.02
C VAL A 604 -11.81 -3.15 -1.79
N PRO A 605 -11.94 -4.36 -1.21
CA PRO A 605 -12.73 -5.42 -1.83
C PRO A 605 -14.20 -5.04 -1.95
N THR A 606 -14.88 -5.61 -2.94
CA THR A 606 -16.33 -5.51 -3.10
C THR A 606 -17.04 -6.46 -2.12
N PRO A 607 -17.94 -5.98 -1.26
CA PRO A 607 -18.73 -6.81 -0.36
C PRO A 607 -19.61 -7.82 -1.11
N GLY A 608 -19.65 -9.06 -0.63
CA GLY A 608 -20.35 -10.21 -1.20
C GLY A 608 -19.65 -10.89 -2.38
N ILE A 609 -18.61 -10.28 -2.94
CA ILE A 609 -17.82 -10.83 -4.05
C ILE A 609 -16.44 -11.18 -3.53
N PHE A 610 -16.21 -12.44 -3.21
CA PHE A 610 -14.87 -12.91 -2.84
C PHE A 610 -14.05 -13.22 -4.08
N SER A 611 -12.78 -12.84 -4.02
CA SER A 611 -11.80 -13.05 -5.06
C SER A 611 -10.45 -13.49 -4.47
N GLU A 612 -9.45 -13.63 -5.33
CA GLU A 612 -8.12 -14.19 -5.01
C GLU A 612 -6.96 -13.29 -5.43
N GLY A 613 -7.26 -12.05 -5.82
CA GLY A 613 -6.29 -11.06 -6.26
C GLY A 613 -6.00 -10.00 -5.22
N GLY A 614 -4.81 -9.42 -5.32
CA GLY A 614 -4.35 -8.41 -4.37
C GLY A 614 -4.34 -8.96 -2.95
N HIS A 615 -4.93 -8.21 -2.01
CA HIS A 615 -4.98 -8.56 -0.60
C HIS A 615 -6.32 -9.22 -0.20
N ASP A 616 -7.07 -9.73 -1.19
CA ASP A 616 -8.30 -10.47 -0.94
C ASP A 616 -8.00 -11.97 -0.84
N TYR A 617 -8.29 -12.54 0.33
CA TYR A 617 -8.12 -13.96 0.62
C TYR A 617 -9.45 -14.66 0.91
N ARG A 618 -10.58 -13.94 0.82
CA ARG A 618 -11.87 -14.41 1.32
C ARG A 618 -12.34 -15.69 0.63
N ASP A 619 -12.02 -15.87 -0.66
CA ASP A 619 -12.37 -17.06 -1.44
C ASP A 619 -11.59 -18.31 -1.01
N VAL A 620 -10.28 -18.17 -0.80
CA VAL A 620 -9.38 -19.29 -0.46
C VAL A 620 -9.38 -19.63 1.03
N LEU A 621 -9.68 -18.66 1.89
CA LEU A 621 -9.57 -18.78 3.34
C LEU A 621 -10.33 -19.97 3.93
N PRO A 622 -11.60 -20.25 3.58
CA PRO A 622 -12.34 -21.35 4.16
C PRO A 622 -11.66 -22.71 3.96
N GLN A 623 -11.18 -22.95 2.74
CA GLN A 623 -10.46 -24.18 2.40
C GLN A 623 -9.08 -24.22 3.04
N ALA A 624 -8.34 -23.10 3.04
CA ALA A 624 -7.02 -23.03 3.69
C ALA A 624 -7.11 -23.31 5.20
N ILE A 625 -8.16 -22.86 5.88
CA ILE A 625 -8.42 -23.15 7.30
C ILE A 625 -8.77 -24.62 7.49
N ARG A 626 -9.70 -25.17 6.70
CA ARG A 626 -10.08 -26.60 6.76
C ARG A 626 -8.84 -27.49 6.64
N GLU A 627 -7.99 -27.23 5.64
CA GLU A 627 -6.79 -28.02 5.36
C GLU A 627 -5.70 -27.83 6.43
N THR A 628 -5.35 -26.58 6.76
CA THR A 628 -4.22 -26.29 7.67
C THR A 628 -4.55 -26.64 9.12
N TRP A 629 -5.77 -26.34 9.57
CA TRP A 629 -6.22 -26.65 10.95
C TRP A 629 -6.83 -28.04 11.08
N ARG A 630 -6.88 -28.80 9.97
CA ARG A 630 -7.35 -30.19 9.90
C ARG A 630 -8.77 -30.35 10.45
N LEU A 631 -9.64 -29.43 10.07
CA LEU A 631 -11.04 -29.43 10.48
C LEU A 631 -11.87 -30.30 9.54
N SER A 632 -12.87 -31.00 10.09
CA SER A 632 -13.68 -31.94 9.33
C SER A 632 -14.94 -31.27 8.78
N ALA A 633 -15.09 -31.32 7.46
CA ALA A 633 -16.34 -31.01 6.76
C ALA A 633 -16.37 -31.73 5.42
N THR A 634 -17.57 -32.00 4.92
CA THR A 634 -17.80 -32.47 3.55
C THR A 634 -17.67 -31.30 2.57
N ASP A 635 -17.40 -31.59 1.30
CA ASP A 635 -17.33 -30.54 0.28
C ASP A 635 -18.69 -29.84 0.08
N ALA A 636 -19.79 -30.57 0.26
CA ALA A 636 -21.14 -29.99 0.26
C ALA A 636 -21.36 -28.99 1.41
N GLN A 637 -20.83 -29.28 2.60
CA GLN A 637 -20.84 -28.32 3.72
C GLN A 637 -19.96 -27.11 3.40
N MET A 638 -18.79 -27.31 2.81
CA MET A 638 -17.92 -26.18 2.42
C MET A 638 -18.59 -25.26 1.41
N THR A 639 -19.33 -25.78 0.42
CA THR A 639 -20.10 -24.95 -0.52
C THR A 639 -21.16 -24.11 0.19
N LYS A 640 -21.85 -24.69 1.19
CA LYS A 640 -22.85 -23.96 1.99
C LYS A 640 -22.18 -22.89 2.87
N VAL A 641 -21.04 -23.21 3.47
CA VAL A 641 -20.24 -22.26 4.26
C VAL A 641 -19.79 -21.08 3.39
N ASP A 642 -19.23 -21.33 2.21
CA ASP A 642 -18.83 -20.25 1.27
C ASP A 642 -20.02 -19.36 0.89
N THR A 643 -21.17 -19.97 0.58
CA THR A 643 -22.40 -19.23 0.27
C THR A 643 -22.84 -18.36 1.45
N ALA A 644 -22.86 -18.92 2.66
CA ALA A 644 -23.25 -18.21 3.88
C ALA A 644 -22.30 -17.05 4.19
N LEU A 645 -20.99 -17.24 4.04
CA LEU A 645 -19.98 -16.20 4.28
C LEU A 645 -20.17 -14.98 3.36
N ARG A 646 -20.44 -15.20 2.06
CA ARG A 646 -20.71 -14.12 1.10
C ARG A 646 -22.00 -13.36 1.43
N GLN A 647 -23.06 -14.10 1.74
CA GLN A 647 -24.36 -13.52 2.12
C GLN A 647 -24.22 -12.65 3.38
N ARG A 648 -23.52 -13.18 4.39
CA ARG A 648 -23.28 -12.50 5.67
C ARG A 648 -22.47 -11.23 5.51
N GLU A 649 -21.38 -11.26 4.74
CA GLU A 649 -20.56 -10.07 4.51
C GLU A 649 -21.39 -8.95 3.86
N LEU A 650 -22.14 -9.28 2.79
CA LEU A 650 -23.00 -8.32 2.11
C LEU A 650 -24.06 -7.75 3.06
N ALA A 651 -24.75 -8.61 3.80
CA ALA A 651 -25.80 -8.19 4.73
C ALA A 651 -25.26 -7.28 5.84
N TRP A 652 -24.12 -7.61 6.43
CA TRP A 652 -23.50 -6.79 7.47
C TRP A 652 -23.02 -5.43 6.94
N GLU A 653 -22.46 -5.37 5.73
CA GLU A 653 -22.08 -4.08 5.14
C GLU A 653 -23.31 -3.22 4.86
N LEU A 654 -24.33 -3.77 4.22
CA LEU A 654 -25.57 -3.04 3.92
C LEU A 654 -26.29 -2.58 5.19
N TYR A 655 -26.30 -3.41 6.24
CA TYR A 655 -26.87 -3.06 7.53
C TYR A 655 -26.14 -1.86 8.17
N ARG A 656 -24.80 -1.87 8.17
CA ARG A 656 -23.98 -0.76 8.69
C ARG A 656 -24.21 0.52 7.90
N ASP A 657 -24.17 0.44 6.56
CA ASP A 657 -24.38 1.58 5.68
C ASP A 657 -25.78 2.18 5.84
N TRP A 658 -26.80 1.32 5.92
CA TRP A 658 -28.18 1.73 6.10
C TRP A 658 -28.42 2.40 7.45
N THR A 659 -27.94 1.80 8.54
CA THR A 659 -28.04 2.40 9.88
C THR A 659 -27.26 3.70 10.00
N ALA A 660 -26.09 3.82 9.33
CA ALA A 660 -25.34 5.06 9.25
C ALA A 660 -26.05 6.15 8.43
N ALA A 661 -26.83 5.77 7.40
CA ALA A 661 -27.69 6.68 6.66
C ALA A 661 -28.86 7.19 7.51
N LEU A 662 -29.50 6.31 8.29
CA LEU A 662 -30.58 6.66 9.21
C LEU A 662 -30.12 7.59 10.35
N ALA A 663 -28.85 7.52 10.75
CA ALA A 663 -28.27 8.38 11.76
C ALA A 663 -27.87 9.78 11.26
N LYS A 664 -28.12 10.11 9.98
CA LYS A 664 -27.85 11.45 9.44
C LYS A 664 -28.88 12.47 9.91
N PRO A 665 -28.55 13.78 9.88
CA PRO A 665 -29.53 14.85 10.06
C PRO A 665 -30.74 14.68 9.12
N ALA A 666 -31.94 15.05 9.57
CA ALA A 666 -33.19 14.78 8.86
C ALA A 666 -33.22 15.29 7.41
N ASP A 667 -32.55 16.41 7.12
CA ASP A 667 -32.41 17.00 5.79
C ASP A 667 -31.52 16.18 4.82
N LYS A 668 -30.77 15.20 5.33
CA LYS A 668 -29.80 14.39 4.56
C LYS A 668 -30.10 12.90 4.55
N ILE A 669 -31.13 12.44 5.26
CA ILE A 669 -31.46 11.01 5.37
C ILE A 669 -31.78 10.43 4.00
N ASP A 670 -32.65 11.08 3.22
CA ASP A 670 -33.08 10.55 1.91
C ASP A 670 -31.93 10.48 0.90
N GLU A 671 -31.06 11.50 0.87
CA GLU A 671 -29.85 11.50 0.04
C GLU A 671 -28.90 10.36 0.46
N ALA A 672 -28.72 10.16 1.78
CA ALA A 672 -27.87 9.10 2.30
C ALA A 672 -28.43 7.72 1.97
N LYS A 673 -29.74 7.49 2.13
CA LYS A 673 -30.42 6.24 1.74
C LYS A 673 -30.25 5.94 0.25
N ALA A 674 -30.50 6.93 -0.61
CA ALA A 674 -30.34 6.79 -2.05
C ALA A 674 -28.89 6.41 -2.43
N LYS A 675 -27.90 6.95 -1.72
CA LYS A 675 -26.49 6.56 -1.89
C LYS A 675 -26.24 5.11 -1.49
N VAL A 676 -26.82 4.64 -0.39
CA VAL A 676 -26.71 3.23 0.04
C VAL A 676 -27.33 2.29 -1.00
N LEU A 677 -28.54 2.58 -1.49
CA LEU A 677 -29.20 1.77 -2.52
C LEU A 677 -28.38 1.71 -3.83
N LYS A 678 -27.80 2.83 -4.25
CA LYS A 678 -26.90 2.87 -5.41
C LYS A 678 -25.64 2.02 -5.19
N THR A 679 -25.10 2.05 -3.97
CA THR A 679 -23.91 1.27 -3.59
C THR A 679 -24.25 -0.22 -3.55
N ALA A 680 -25.36 -0.60 -2.93
CA ALA A 680 -25.90 -1.97 -2.93
C ALA A 680 -26.13 -2.49 -4.36
N SER A 681 -26.65 -1.63 -5.24
CA SER A 681 -26.86 -1.97 -6.66
C SER A 681 -25.54 -2.22 -7.38
N THR A 682 -24.49 -1.49 -7.00
CA THR A 682 -23.14 -1.68 -7.55
C THR A 682 -22.54 -3.00 -7.07
N TYR A 683 -22.70 -3.35 -5.79
CA TYR A 683 -22.20 -4.60 -5.21
C TYR A 683 -22.88 -5.84 -5.80
N THR A 684 -24.19 -5.76 -6.02
CA THR A 684 -24.99 -6.90 -6.51
C THR A 684 -25.07 -7.00 -8.03
N GLY A 685 -24.60 -5.99 -8.77
CA GLY A 685 -24.70 -5.94 -10.23
C GLY A 685 -26.13 -5.78 -10.77
N ARG A 686 -27.12 -5.49 -9.92
CA ARG A 686 -28.53 -5.30 -10.26
C ARG A 686 -29.13 -4.15 -9.47
N THR A 687 -30.22 -3.57 -9.93
CA THR A 687 -30.91 -2.51 -9.17
C THR A 687 -31.48 -3.07 -7.86
N ILE A 688 -31.15 -2.43 -6.73
CA ILE A 688 -31.62 -2.78 -5.39
C ILE A 688 -32.49 -1.64 -4.84
N GLU A 689 -33.74 -1.98 -4.55
CA GLU A 689 -34.71 -1.11 -3.88
C GLU A 689 -34.70 -1.34 -2.36
N GLU A 690 -35.29 -0.41 -1.59
CA GLU A 690 -35.29 -0.45 -0.11
C GLU A 690 -35.83 -1.76 0.46
N ALA A 691 -36.96 -2.28 -0.06
CA ALA A 691 -37.54 -3.55 0.40
C ALA A 691 -36.58 -4.75 0.16
N GLU A 692 -35.86 -4.72 -0.97
CA GLU A 692 -34.89 -5.77 -1.30
C GLU A 692 -33.64 -5.68 -0.41
N LEU A 693 -33.18 -4.46 -0.12
CA LEU A 693 -32.08 -4.24 0.83
C LEU A 693 -32.44 -4.83 2.20
N HIS A 694 -33.65 -4.56 2.70
CA HIS A 694 -34.12 -5.11 3.97
C HIS A 694 -34.14 -6.64 3.96
N ARG A 695 -34.63 -7.25 2.89
CA ARG A 695 -34.63 -8.71 2.73
C ARG A 695 -33.23 -9.30 2.76
N ILE A 696 -32.27 -8.71 2.03
CA ILE A 696 -30.87 -9.15 2.03
C ILE A 696 -30.27 -9.08 3.44
N VAL A 697 -30.56 -8.00 4.16
CA VAL A 697 -30.09 -7.82 5.54
C VAL A 697 -30.72 -8.87 6.47
N GLU A 698 -32.05 -9.03 6.45
CA GLU A 698 -32.75 -9.96 7.34
C GLU A 698 -32.34 -11.42 7.12
N GLU A 699 -32.25 -11.85 5.86
CA GLU A 699 -31.87 -13.23 5.50
C GLU A 699 -30.37 -13.48 5.69
N GLY A 700 -29.53 -12.47 5.42
CA GLY A 700 -28.08 -12.65 5.37
C GLY A 700 -27.37 -12.45 6.71
N LEU A 701 -27.92 -11.67 7.67
CA LEU A 701 -27.25 -11.47 8.97
C LEU A 701 -27.12 -12.77 9.79
N GLN A 702 -28.05 -13.71 9.64
CA GLN A 702 -28.07 -15.03 10.27
C GLN A 702 -28.71 -16.04 9.30
N PRO A 703 -27.94 -16.54 8.31
CA PRO A 703 -28.48 -17.41 7.27
C PRO A 703 -29.02 -18.71 7.86
N ARG A 704 -30.08 -19.23 7.24
CA ARG A 704 -30.76 -20.47 7.59
C ARG A 704 -30.79 -21.39 6.38
#